data_AF-A0A2J6HMH3-F1
#
_entry.id   AF-A0A2J6HMH3-F1
#
_cell.length_a   1.000
_cell.length_b   1.000
_cell.length_c   1.000
_cell.angle_alpha   90.00
_cell.angle_beta   90.00
_cell.angle_gamma   90.00
#
_symmetry.space_group_name_H-M   'P 1'
#
loop_
_entity.id
_entity.type
_entity.pdbx_description
1 polymer ?
#
loop_
_entity_poly.entity_id
_entity_poly.type
_entity_poly.pdbx_seq_one_letter_code
_entity_poly.pdbx_strand_id
1 'polypeptide(L)'
;MVYNKKLLIDDYETIQSFVSHNFEEQYHNVLAKPSRANDYLSWSVTDKDTYKGLHELNEKDKNTALEQYHGLRDKITEKLNSPSTSEGAAQWKNIIASVFAPENVEIFYDGEEIKLAWGVQFGNHDKNAAPFKEEPKEEPEAEEGAGLAALAATTPPAPKEKHILVSSQKERTRSYNIFYVFFYGIWLFIKRYWSLLLLALLAIFLLHYCSPDCEDNNNSNGIPNRDGDQEEVGEGFIPDDERVRPPIDTTQLIYDDSSMQQIVPDRINIALKDRNKSIKTFAFKLKQEYPDSTYKIIYIDTETGRLQFQFPDTLRATIKDDIKAKMTAYDLLIWDESIFAFSRTFNDPAFSNTNQSYYFNSVQAPGAWNITTGDKDIIVAVVDDGFDLNHPELKNANIVKPYNLENKDDKVYANYDLQHGTHVSATIIGENDNGFGSSGIAPDCSFMPIQLSMNDGVITNTDVIDGILYAIKHGADVINLSLGRVFSPQLTSLPVAEQERLIESMGIDEAEFWNELYDYAKKENVTIVYAGGNDNVLIGIDPMTRSDLVITVSAIDAANQKAVFSNYGDYSTISAPGVRIYNALPGSKMDYMDGTSMAAPIVTGAVALMKSVDPDLTTEEIIKILDATAKSLYVANIGPLIQIEAALKKI
;
A
#
# COMPACT_ATOMS: atom_id res chain seq x y z
N MET A 1 -27.65 12.82 2.72
CA MET A 1 -26.21 12.80 2.36
C MET A 1 -26.08 11.99 1.08
N VAL A 2 -25.10 12.24 0.21
CA VAL A 2 -24.86 11.32 -0.93
C VAL A 2 -24.01 10.16 -0.41
N TYR A 3 -24.65 9.04 -0.08
CA TYR A 3 -23.95 7.83 0.34
C TYR A 3 -23.17 7.26 -0.84
N ASN A 4 -21.88 6.97 -0.63
CA ASN A 4 -21.05 6.30 -1.62
C ASN A 4 -21.54 4.86 -1.81
N LYS A 5 -21.57 4.37 -3.05
CA LYS A 5 -21.91 2.97 -3.39
C LYS A 5 -21.16 1.92 -2.56
N LYS A 6 -19.92 2.21 -2.12
CA LYS A 6 -19.17 1.34 -1.20
C LYS A 6 -19.77 1.33 0.22
N LEU A 7 -20.03 2.52 0.78
CA LEU A 7 -20.58 2.67 2.13
C LEU A 7 -21.92 1.96 2.29
N LEU A 8 -22.81 2.02 1.29
CA LEU A 8 -24.10 1.30 1.32
C LEU A 8 -23.98 -0.23 1.42
N ILE A 9 -22.84 -0.81 1.00
CA ILE A 9 -22.57 -2.25 1.11
C ILE A 9 -21.88 -2.57 2.44
N ASP A 10 -20.88 -1.77 2.81
CA ASP A 10 -20.11 -1.93 4.06
C ASP A 10 -21.01 -1.70 5.31
N ASP A 11 -21.93 -0.73 5.24
CA ASP A 11 -22.92 -0.46 6.29
C ASP A 11 -24.03 -1.54 6.35
N TYR A 12 -24.42 -2.14 5.21
CA TYR A 12 -25.56 -3.07 5.13
C TYR A 12 -25.43 -4.23 6.12
N GLU A 13 -24.32 -4.98 6.09
CA GLU A 13 -24.12 -6.14 6.97
C GLU A 13 -24.13 -5.73 8.45
N THR A 14 -23.62 -4.52 8.74
CA THR A 14 -23.51 -4.02 10.12
C THR A 14 -24.86 -3.56 10.67
N ILE A 15 -25.68 -2.88 9.86
CA ILE A 15 -27.05 -2.51 10.24
C ILE A 15 -27.94 -3.78 10.31
N GLN A 16 -27.79 -4.70 9.37
CA GLN A 16 -28.55 -5.96 9.35
C GLN A 16 -28.22 -6.83 10.58
N SER A 17 -26.94 -6.88 10.97
CA SER A 17 -26.50 -7.47 12.24
C SER A 17 -27.10 -6.74 13.45
N PHE A 18 -27.09 -5.40 13.48
CA PHE A 18 -27.73 -4.63 14.55
C PHE A 18 -29.22 -4.96 14.69
N VAL A 19 -29.97 -5.03 13.58
CA VAL A 19 -31.40 -5.36 13.59
C VAL A 19 -31.62 -6.78 14.14
N SER A 20 -30.88 -7.76 13.62
CA SER A 20 -30.97 -9.17 14.02
C SER A 20 -30.66 -9.40 15.51
N HIS A 21 -29.71 -8.65 16.07
CA HIS A 21 -29.34 -8.77 17.49
C HIS A 21 -30.29 -8.03 18.46
N ASN A 22 -31.17 -7.14 17.99
CA ASN A 22 -31.89 -6.20 18.87
C ASN A 22 -33.42 -6.23 18.79
N PHE A 23 -34.01 -6.89 17.79
CA PHE A 23 -35.47 -6.95 17.59
C PHE A 23 -35.96 -8.40 17.39
N GLU A 24 -37.27 -8.57 17.24
CA GLU A 24 -37.91 -9.88 17.01
C GLU A 24 -37.56 -10.50 15.65
N GLU A 25 -37.67 -11.82 15.56
CA GLU A 25 -37.34 -12.65 14.38
C GLU A 25 -37.98 -12.15 13.07
N GLN A 26 -39.23 -11.66 13.13
CA GLN A 26 -39.96 -11.02 12.02
C GLN A 26 -39.28 -9.78 11.41
N TYR A 27 -38.22 -9.24 12.03
CA TYR A 27 -37.41 -8.13 11.50
C TYR A 27 -35.99 -8.54 11.11
N HIS A 28 -35.55 -9.78 11.38
CA HIS A 28 -34.17 -10.26 11.18
C HIS A 28 -33.74 -10.33 9.70
N ASN A 29 -34.69 -10.19 8.76
CA ASN A 29 -34.44 -10.18 7.31
C ASN A 29 -35.14 -8.99 6.62
N VAL A 30 -35.20 -7.82 7.29
CA VAL A 30 -35.98 -6.66 6.83
C VAL A 30 -35.28 -5.76 5.80
N LEU A 31 -33.94 -5.66 5.78
CA LEU A 31 -33.24 -4.83 4.79
C LEU A 31 -32.98 -5.61 3.49
N ALA A 32 -33.29 -5.01 2.34
CA ALA A 32 -32.95 -5.55 1.04
C ALA A 32 -31.45 -5.36 0.76
N LYS A 33 -30.75 -6.43 0.36
CA LYS A 33 -29.31 -6.35 0.05
C LYS A 33 -29.06 -5.56 -1.25
N PRO A 34 -28.11 -4.60 -1.28
CA PRO A 34 -27.70 -3.96 -2.52
C PRO A 34 -26.80 -4.89 -3.35
N SER A 35 -27.23 -5.20 -4.58
CA SER A 35 -26.43 -5.97 -5.54
C SER A 35 -25.61 -5.06 -6.48
N ARG A 36 -24.43 -5.53 -6.88
CA ARG A 36 -23.39 -4.74 -7.56
C ARG A 36 -23.28 -5.08 -9.05
N ALA A 37 -24.32 -4.77 -9.83
CA ALA A 37 -24.31 -4.95 -11.29
C ALA A 37 -23.91 -3.64 -12.02
N ASN A 38 -22.90 -3.72 -12.90
CA ASN A 38 -22.56 -2.71 -13.92
C ASN A 38 -22.68 -1.24 -13.48
N ASP A 39 -21.95 -0.86 -12.42
CA ASP A 39 -21.92 0.47 -11.79
C ASP A 39 -23.22 1.06 -11.22
N TYR A 40 -24.39 0.54 -11.57
CA TYR A 40 -25.66 0.84 -10.88
C TYR A 40 -25.78 0.10 -9.53
N LEU A 41 -26.65 0.62 -8.66
CA LEU A 41 -27.13 -0.08 -7.47
C LEU A 41 -28.47 -0.72 -7.82
N SER A 42 -28.55 -2.05 -7.77
CA SER A 42 -29.78 -2.80 -7.96
C SER A 42 -30.15 -3.49 -6.65
N TRP A 43 -31.31 -3.16 -6.07
CA TRP A 43 -31.80 -3.86 -4.88
C TRP A 43 -32.19 -5.29 -5.24
N SER A 44 -31.48 -6.28 -4.69
CA SER A 44 -31.84 -7.68 -4.87
C SER A 44 -32.88 -8.08 -3.83
N VAL A 45 -34.09 -7.53 -3.98
CA VAL A 45 -35.30 -8.18 -3.50
C VAL A 45 -35.45 -9.43 -4.39
N THR A 46 -35.23 -10.61 -3.80
CA THR A 46 -34.83 -11.81 -4.57
C THR A 46 -35.88 -12.35 -5.52
N ASP A 47 -37.16 -12.06 -5.28
CA ASP A 47 -38.27 -12.35 -6.17
C ASP A 47 -39.09 -11.07 -6.42
N LYS A 48 -38.96 -10.49 -7.62
CA LYS A 48 -39.75 -9.32 -8.05
C LYS A 48 -41.25 -9.60 -8.20
N ASP A 49 -41.64 -10.87 -8.28
CA ASP A 49 -43.04 -11.28 -8.37
C ASP A 49 -43.69 -11.50 -6.98
N THR A 50 -42.88 -11.56 -5.91
CA THR A 50 -43.34 -11.79 -4.53
C THR A 50 -43.58 -10.47 -3.78
N TYR A 51 -42.68 -9.50 -3.92
CA TYR A 51 -42.70 -8.24 -3.16
C TYR A 51 -43.14 -7.05 -4.02
N LYS A 52 -44.15 -6.31 -3.53
CA LYS A 52 -44.72 -5.13 -4.20
C LYS A 52 -44.36 -3.85 -3.47
N GLY A 53 -44.04 -2.78 -4.19
CA GLY A 53 -43.87 -1.46 -3.60
C GLY A 53 -45.19 -0.91 -3.06
N LEU A 54 -45.15 0.00 -2.06
CA LEU A 54 -46.37 0.59 -1.46
C LEU A 54 -47.35 1.22 -2.48
N HIS A 55 -46.89 1.60 -3.66
CA HIS A 55 -47.70 2.19 -4.74
C HIS A 55 -48.47 1.16 -5.58
N GLU A 56 -48.20 -0.14 -5.40
CA GLU A 56 -48.83 -1.27 -6.10
C GLU A 56 -49.82 -2.05 -5.19
N LEU A 57 -49.87 -1.69 -3.91
CA LEU A 57 -50.73 -2.31 -2.90
C LEU A 57 -52.14 -1.70 -2.92
N ASN A 58 -53.13 -2.47 -2.47
CA ASN A 58 -54.43 -1.91 -2.10
C ASN A 58 -54.33 -1.20 -0.74
N GLU A 59 -55.27 -0.30 -0.44
CA GLU A 59 -55.24 0.51 0.79
C GLU A 59 -55.20 -0.30 2.10
N LYS A 60 -55.79 -1.50 2.18
CA LYS A 60 -55.69 -2.32 3.39
C LYS A 60 -54.24 -2.74 3.63
N ASP A 61 -53.63 -3.40 2.64
CA ASP A 61 -52.31 -4.01 2.80
C ASP A 61 -51.21 -2.93 2.86
N LYS A 62 -51.40 -1.80 2.18
CA LYS A 62 -50.60 -0.58 2.30
C LYS A 62 -50.60 0.00 3.72
N ASN A 63 -51.78 0.07 4.38
CA ASN A 63 -51.86 0.53 5.76
C ASN A 63 -51.18 -0.47 6.72
N THR A 64 -51.33 -1.78 6.51
CA THR A 64 -50.61 -2.80 7.31
C THR A 64 -49.10 -2.71 7.15
N ALA A 65 -48.59 -2.54 5.93
CA ALA A 65 -47.15 -2.35 5.68
C ALA A 65 -46.58 -1.09 6.36
N LEU A 66 -47.32 0.02 6.34
CA LEU A 66 -46.96 1.25 7.04
C LEU A 66 -47.02 1.10 8.57
N GLU A 67 -47.97 0.33 9.11
CA GLU A 67 -48.05 0.01 10.54
C GLU A 67 -46.84 -0.81 11.01
N GLN A 68 -46.45 -1.85 10.25
CA GLN A 68 -45.23 -2.63 10.52
C GLN A 68 -43.96 -1.76 10.47
N TYR A 69 -43.81 -0.91 9.44
CA TYR A 69 -42.66 -0.04 9.28
C TYR A 69 -42.54 0.99 10.42
N HIS A 70 -43.64 1.64 10.80
CA HIS A 70 -43.64 2.57 11.93
C HIS A 70 -43.34 1.87 13.26
N GLY A 71 -43.92 0.68 13.50
CA GLY A 71 -43.63 -0.12 14.68
C GLY A 71 -42.15 -0.50 14.81
N LEU A 72 -41.49 -0.86 13.71
CA LEU A 72 -40.05 -1.12 13.69
C LEU A 72 -39.23 0.16 13.93
N ARG A 73 -39.51 1.24 13.19
CA ARG A 73 -38.80 2.52 13.32
C ARG A 73 -38.87 3.08 14.74
N ASP A 74 -40.01 2.94 15.40
CA ASP A 74 -40.23 3.49 16.73
C ASP A 74 -39.53 2.63 17.80
N LYS A 75 -39.53 1.28 17.66
CA LYS A 75 -38.68 0.39 18.46
C LYS A 75 -37.18 0.70 18.31
N ILE A 76 -36.72 0.97 17.07
CA ILE A 76 -35.33 1.41 16.80
C ILE A 76 -35.05 2.74 17.49
N THR A 77 -35.98 3.69 17.41
CA THR A 77 -35.84 5.02 18.02
C THR A 77 -35.76 4.95 19.56
N GLU A 78 -36.55 4.09 20.20
CA GLU A 78 -36.46 3.80 21.64
C GLU A 78 -35.10 3.17 22.00
N LYS A 79 -34.67 2.17 21.24
CA LYS A 79 -33.37 1.49 21.44
C LYS A 79 -32.20 2.46 21.32
N LEU A 80 -32.22 3.36 20.34
CA LEU A 80 -31.20 4.41 20.14
C LEU A 80 -31.26 5.53 21.19
N ASN A 81 -32.39 5.73 21.88
CA ASN A 81 -32.52 6.71 22.96
C ASN A 81 -32.29 6.12 24.36
N SER A 82 -32.09 4.80 24.46
CA SER A 82 -31.62 4.15 25.68
C SER A 82 -30.19 4.60 26.02
N PRO A 83 -29.85 4.83 27.31
CA PRO A 83 -28.52 5.33 27.69
C PRO A 83 -27.44 4.27 27.42
N SER A 84 -26.48 4.62 26.56
CA SER A 84 -25.28 3.82 26.26
C SER A 84 -24.02 4.53 26.74
N THR A 85 -23.00 3.76 27.12
CA THR A 85 -21.76 4.25 27.76
C THR A 85 -20.53 4.24 26.85
N SER A 86 -20.68 3.88 25.57
CA SER A 86 -19.56 3.82 24.60
C SER A 86 -19.63 4.93 23.56
N GLU A 87 -18.47 5.51 23.23
CA GLU A 87 -18.35 6.63 22.29
C GLU A 87 -18.76 6.23 20.85
N GLY A 88 -18.47 4.99 20.45
CA GLY A 88 -18.92 4.42 19.17
C GLY A 88 -20.45 4.35 19.01
N ALA A 89 -21.23 4.21 20.09
CA ALA A 89 -22.69 4.21 20.01
C ALA A 89 -23.26 5.56 19.53
N ALA A 90 -22.55 6.68 19.71
CA ALA A 90 -22.97 7.98 19.18
C ALA A 90 -22.86 8.05 17.64
N GLN A 91 -21.87 7.38 17.04
CA GLN A 91 -21.74 7.31 15.58
C GLN A 91 -22.81 6.39 14.97
N TRP A 92 -22.98 5.18 15.53
CA TRP A 92 -24.02 4.24 15.10
C TRP A 92 -25.43 4.83 15.19
N LYS A 93 -25.72 5.61 16.23
CA LYS A 93 -27.01 6.30 16.38
C LYS A 93 -27.35 7.20 15.19
N ASN A 94 -26.39 7.95 14.67
CA ASN A 94 -26.61 8.84 13.52
C ASN A 94 -26.76 8.06 12.21
N ILE A 95 -26.02 6.96 12.03
CA ILE A 95 -26.15 6.08 10.87
C ILE A 95 -27.54 5.43 10.87
N ILE A 96 -27.92 4.74 11.95
CA ILE A 96 -29.18 4.00 12.04
C ILE A 96 -30.39 4.95 11.99
N ALA A 97 -30.33 6.14 12.61
CA ALA A 97 -31.39 7.13 12.48
C ALA A 97 -31.55 7.67 11.04
N SER A 98 -30.46 7.79 10.28
CA SER A 98 -30.47 8.13 8.85
C SER A 98 -31.00 6.97 8.00
N VAL A 99 -30.75 5.71 8.39
CA VAL A 99 -31.21 4.51 7.69
C VAL A 99 -32.73 4.40 7.69
N PHE A 100 -33.37 4.54 8.86
CA PHE A 100 -34.81 4.34 9.00
C PHE A 100 -35.62 5.65 8.85
N ALA A 101 -35.01 6.70 8.29
CA ALA A 101 -35.69 7.95 7.94
C ALA A 101 -36.56 7.76 6.67
N PRO A 102 -37.85 8.18 6.65
CA PRO A 102 -38.77 7.94 5.54
C PRO A 102 -38.27 8.42 4.17
N GLU A 103 -37.53 9.52 4.12
CA GLU A 103 -36.98 10.11 2.90
C GLU A 103 -35.80 9.33 2.27
N ASN A 104 -35.30 8.30 2.96
CA ASN A 104 -34.16 7.47 2.54
C ASN A 104 -34.56 6.01 2.23
N VAL A 105 -35.81 5.60 2.46
CA VAL A 105 -36.26 4.20 2.30
C VAL A 105 -37.38 4.03 1.28
N GLU A 106 -37.31 2.94 0.51
CA GLU A 106 -38.43 2.41 -0.26
C GLU A 106 -38.94 1.13 0.40
N ILE A 107 -40.26 1.05 0.58
CA ILE A 107 -40.93 0.00 1.34
C ILE A 107 -41.65 -0.95 0.38
N PHE A 108 -41.35 -2.24 0.53
CA PHE A 108 -41.96 -3.35 -0.21
C PHE A 108 -42.70 -4.28 0.76
N TYR A 109 -43.75 -4.96 0.29
CA TYR A 109 -44.59 -5.87 1.06
C TYR A 109 -45.07 -7.05 0.20
N ASP A 110 -45.08 -8.26 0.75
CA ASP A 110 -45.58 -9.48 0.06
C ASP A 110 -47.04 -9.82 0.41
N GLY A 111 -47.50 -9.41 1.60
CA GLY A 111 -48.78 -9.80 2.18
C GLY A 111 -48.67 -10.07 3.69
N GLU A 112 -47.48 -10.43 4.17
CA GLU A 112 -47.18 -10.82 5.54
C GLU A 112 -45.98 -10.03 6.13
N GLU A 113 -44.88 -9.84 5.39
CA GLU A 113 -43.67 -9.12 5.82
C GLU A 113 -43.33 -7.89 4.97
N ILE A 114 -42.75 -6.87 5.61
CA ILE A 114 -42.07 -5.75 4.92
C ILE A 114 -40.61 -6.06 4.54
N LYS A 115 -40.14 -5.47 3.44
CA LYS A 115 -38.72 -5.32 3.09
C LYS A 115 -38.41 -3.85 2.80
N LEU A 116 -37.22 -3.39 3.19
CA LEU A 116 -36.78 -1.99 3.09
C LEU A 116 -35.53 -1.88 2.21
N ALA A 117 -35.60 -1.10 1.14
CA ALA A 117 -34.41 -0.67 0.38
C ALA A 117 -33.96 0.70 0.88
N TRP A 118 -32.71 0.84 1.31
CA TRP A 118 -32.20 2.07 1.96
C TRP A 118 -31.16 2.82 1.11
N GLY A 119 -31.22 4.15 1.10
CA GLY A 119 -30.35 5.02 0.31
C GLY A 119 -30.97 5.45 -1.02
N VAL A 120 -32.31 5.37 -1.13
CA VAL A 120 -33.06 5.61 -2.37
C VAL A 120 -33.26 7.11 -2.61
N GLN A 121 -32.17 7.84 -2.87
CA GLN A 121 -32.24 9.27 -3.24
C GLN A 121 -31.23 9.66 -4.34
N PHE A 122 -31.38 9.06 -5.52
CA PHE A 122 -30.63 9.45 -6.73
C PHE A 122 -31.34 10.58 -7.48
N GLY A 123 -30.81 11.80 -7.33
CA GLY A 123 -31.41 13.01 -7.87
C GLY A 123 -31.42 13.09 -9.41
N ASN A 124 -32.63 13.09 -9.98
CA ASN A 124 -32.96 13.52 -11.34
C ASN A 124 -32.17 12.87 -12.50
N HIS A 125 -32.64 11.72 -12.98
CA HIS A 125 -32.98 11.62 -14.41
C HIS A 125 -33.99 10.51 -14.78
N ASP A 126 -35.19 10.53 -14.21
CA ASP A 126 -36.38 10.22 -15.03
C ASP A 126 -37.58 11.11 -14.63
N LYS A 127 -38.48 11.38 -15.58
CA LYS A 127 -39.39 12.54 -15.54
C LYS A 127 -40.79 12.29 -14.96
N ASN A 128 -41.09 11.08 -14.48
CA ASN A 128 -42.44 10.68 -14.07
C ASN A 128 -42.56 10.22 -12.60
N ALA A 129 -41.48 10.15 -11.82
CA ALA A 129 -41.55 9.87 -10.39
C ALA A 129 -41.88 11.16 -9.63
N ALA A 130 -43.15 11.34 -9.24
CA ALA A 130 -43.56 12.44 -8.38
C ALA A 130 -43.03 12.21 -6.94
N PRO A 131 -42.51 13.24 -6.25
CA PRO A 131 -42.13 13.09 -4.85
C PRO A 131 -43.36 12.86 -3.98
N PHE A 132 -43.24 12.02 -2.95
CA PHE A 132 -44.28 11.85 -1.94
C PHE A 132 -44.56 13.19 -1.25
N LYS A 133 -45.73 13.76 -1.55
CA LYS A 133 -46.37 14.73 -0.65
C LYS A 133 -46.96 13.98 0.52
N GLU A 134 -46.62 14.38 1.75
CA GLU A 134 -47.59 14.30 2.83
C GLU A 134 -48.72 15.29 2.54
N GLU A 135 -49.92 14.80 2.23
CA GLU A 135 -51.15 15.58 2.29
C GLU A 135 -52.22 14.82 3.10
N PRO A 136 -53.20 15.52 3.70
CA PRO A 136 -53.77 15.12 4.98
C PRO A 136 -55.00 14.19 4.91
N LYS A 137 -55.56 13.91 6.09
CA LYS A 137 -56.72 13.03 6.33
C LYS A 137 -58.00 13.42 5.56
N GLU A 138 -58.88 12.40 5.51
CA GLU A 138 -60.35 12.41 5.34
C GLU A 138 -60.96 12.14 3.94
N GLU A 139 -61.48 10.90 3.84
CA GLU A 139 -62.68 10.42 3.13
C GLU A 139 -62.75 10.37 1.58
N PRO A 140 -63.60 9.48 1.00
CA PRO A 140 -63.44 8.97 -0.38
C PRO A 140 -64.58 9.32 -1.35
N GLU A 141 -64.32 9.31 -2.67
CA GLU A 141 -65.40 9.16 -3.67
C GLU A 141 -64.97 8.65 -5.06
N ALA A 142 -65.83 7.80 -5.65
CA ALA A 142 -66.08 7.53 -7.09
C ALA A 142 -65.05 6.81 -8.01
N GLU A 143 -65.62 6.17 -9.04
CA GLU A 143 -64.99 5.35 -10.10
C GLU A 143 -64.96 6.07 -11.47
N GLU A 144 -64.09 5.65 -12.42
CA GLU A 144 -64.43 5.26 -13.82
C GLU A 144 -63.23 5.30 -14.81
N GLY A 145 -63.32 4.49 -15.90
CA GLY A 145 -62.65 4.77 -17.20
C GLY A 145 -61.49 3.85 -17.63
N ALA A 146 -61.49 3.36 -18.89
CA ALA A 146 -60.47 2.44 -19.42
C ALA A 146 -60.22 2.47 -20.95
N GLY A 147 -59.00 2.07 -21.38
CA GLY A 147 -58.63 1.62 -22.76
C GLY A 147 -58.01 2.66 -23.73
N LEU A 148 -57.46 2.30 -24.91
CA LEU A 148 -56.99 1.01 -25.48
C LEU A 148 -56.31 1.18 -26.89
N ALA A 149 -55.21 0.44 -27.20
CA ALA A 149 -54.72 -0.02 -28.56
C ALA A 149 -54.29 1.03 -29.67
N ALA A 150 -53.60 0.72 -30.81
CA ALA A 150 -52.58 -0.27 -31.26
C ALA A 150 -52.07 -0.02 -32.74
N LEU A 151 -51.16 -0.86 -33.31
CA LEU A 151 -50.75 -1.05 -34.76
C LEU A 151 -49.67 -0.09 -35.39
N ALA A 152 -49.23 -0.19 -36.68
CA ALA A 152 -48.45 -1.22 -37.47
C ALA A 152 -48.26 -0.74 -38.97
N ALA A 153 -47.39 -1.19 -39.91
CA ALA A 153 -46.06 -1.87 -39.99
C ALA A 153 -45.52 -1.98 -41.49
N THR A 154 -44.42 -2.72 -41.75
CA THR A 154 -43.95 -3.41 -43.03
C THR A 154 -43.19 -2.75 -44.25
N THR A 155 -41.88 -3.04 -44.35
CA THR A 155 -40.99 -3.63 -45.44
C THR A 155 -40.77 -3.11 -46.93
N PRO A 156 -39.63 -3.49 -47.62
CA PRO A 156 -39.12 -2.94 -48.92
C PRO A 156 -38.70 -3.97 -50.04
N PRO A 157 -38.00 -3.56 -51.15
CA PRO A 157 -37.26 -4.47 -52.08
C PRO A 157 -35.83 -4.02 -52.58
N ALA A 158 -35.14 -4.85 -53.39
CA ALA A 158 -33.79 -4.67 -54.00
C ALA A 158 -33.74 -5.06 -55.53
N PRO A 159 -32.59 -5.04 -56.27
CA PRO A 159 -31.90 -6.28 -56.72
C PRO A 159 -30.35 -6.19 -57.06
N LYS A 160 -29.79 -7.12 -57.86
CA LYS A 160 -28.32 -7.40 -58.13
C LYS A 160 -28.02 -7.82 -59.60
N GLU A 161 -26.74 -7.93 -60.03
CA GLU A 161 -26.30 -8.78 -61.19
C GLU A 161 -24.85 -9.38 -61.10
N LYS A 162 -24.27 -9.99 -62.17
CA LYS A 162 -23.35 -11.17 -62.07
C LYS A 162 -22.19 -11.38 -63.12
N HIS A 163 -21.08 -11.98 -62.63
CA HIS A 163 -20.13 -13.00 -63.20
C HIS A 163 -19.27 -12.81 -64.50
N ILE A 164 -17.96 -13.18 -64.44
CA ILE A 164 -17.22 -14.26 -65.21
C ILE A 164 -15.66 -14.12 -65.05
N LEU A 165 -14.86 -15.15 -65.41
CA LEU A 165 -13.42 -15.38 -65.07
C LEU A 165 -12.44 -15.29 -66.28
N VAL A 166 -11.13 -15.02 -66.01
CA VAL A 166 -9.92 -15.86 -66.35
C VAL A 166 -8.57 -15.07 -66.37
N SER A 167 -7.55 -15.64 -65.70
CA SER A 167 -6.08 -15.38 -65.66
C SER A 167 -5.40 -14.15 -66.32
N SER A 168 -4.45 -13.49 -65.61
CA SER A 168 -2.99 -13.83 -65.65
C SER A 168 -2.07 -12.79 -64.94
N GLN A 169 -0.78 -13.16 -64.79
CA GLN A 169 0.42 -12.36 -64.44
C GLN A 169 0.38 -11.26 -63.34
N LYS A 170 0.65 -11.70 -62.10
CA LYS A 170 1.74 -11.24 -61.20
C LYS A 170 2.47 -9.92 -61.55
N GLU A 171 2.04 -8.81 -60.95
CA GLU A 171 2.91 -7.64 -60.67
C GLU A 171 3.10 -7.46 -59.15
N ARG A 172 4.23 -6.86 -58.74
CA ARG A 172 4.54 -6.53 -57.34
C ARG A 172 4.44 -5.02 -57.13
N THR A 173 3.34 -4.53 -56.54
CA THR A 173 3.28 -3.17 -56.00
C THR A 173 4.20 -3.07 -54.78
N ARG A 174 5.20 -2.20 -54.85
CA ARG A 174 6.25 -2.02 -53.83
C ARG A 174 5.82 -0.91 -52.88
N SER A 175 5.46 -1.24 -51.64
CA SER A 175 5.20 -0.22 -50.60
C SER A 175 6.50 0.53 -50.29
N TYR A 176 6.45 1.86 -50.33
CA TYR A 176 7.57 2.71 -49.96
C TYR A 176 7.53 2.96 -48.44
N ASN A 177 8.50 2.42 -47.72
CA ASN A 177 8.58 2.59 -46.28
C ASN A 177 9.08 4.01 -45.95
N ILE A 178 8.21 4.81 -45.30
CA ILE A 178 8.46 6.22 -44.96
C ILE A 178 9.72 6.41 -44.12
N PHE A 179 10.04 5.46 -43.21
CA PHE A 179 11.27 5.47 -42.43
C PHE A 179 12.53 5.53 -43.31
N TYR A 180 12.53 4.83 -44.45
CA TYR A 180 13.68 4.79 -45.34
C TYR A 180 13.93 6.13 -46.04
N VAL A 181 12.86 6.89 -46.33
CA VAL A 181 12.96 8.24 -46.91
C VAL A 181 13.49 9.24 -45.87
N PHE A 182 13.00 9.15 -44.63
CA PHE A 182 13.42 10.01 -43.52
C PHE A 182 14.92 9.83 -43.19
N PHE A 183 15.37 8.60 -42.95
CA PHE A 183 16.78 8.32 -42.65
C PHE A 183 17.72 8.58 -43.83
N TYR A 184 17.28 8.39 -45.08
CA TYR A 184 18.08 8.76 -46.25
C TYR A 184 18.23 10.29 -46.40
N GLY A 185 17.20 11.06 -46.04
CA GLY A 185 17.27 12.53 -45.95
C GLY A 185 18.30 13.00 -44.91
N ILE A 186 18.27 12.41 -43.72
CA ILE A 186 19.26 12.68 -42.65
C ILE A 186 20.68 12.32 -43.11
N TRP A 187 20.87 11.16 -43.75
CA TRP A 187 22.17 10.75 -44.26
C TRP A 187 22.72 11.71 -45.33
N LEU A 188 21.87 12.19 -46.25
CA LEU A 188 22.26 13.20 -47.24
C LEU A 188 22.59 14.55 -46.60
N PHE A 189 21.87 14.95 -45.55
CA PHE A 189 22.16 16.19 -44.79
C PHE A 189 23.52 16.11 -44.10
N ILE A 190 23.76 15.04 -43.32
CA ILE A 190 25.05 14.80 -42.65
C ILE A 190 26.18 14.77 -43.68
N LYS A 191 26.03 14.01 -44.77
CA LYS A 191 27.03 13.92 -45.85
C LYS A 191 27.35 15.26 -46.52
N ARG A 192 26.40 16.20 -46.58
CA ARG A 192 26.57 17.53 -47.20
C ARG A 192 27.20 18.56 -46.26
N TYR A 193 27.09 18.39 -44.94
CA TYR A 193 27.55 19.37 -43.95
C TYR A 193 28.60 18.84 -42.95
N TRP A 194 29.07 17.60 -43.12
CA TRP A 194 30.09 16.93 -42.29
C TRP A 194 31.35 17.78 -42.03
N SER A 195 31.83 18.50 -43.04
CA SER A 195 33.00 19.39 -42.93
C SER A 195 32.75 20.61 -42.03
N LEU A 196 31.53 21.14 -41.99
CA LEU A 196 31.16 22.22 -41.06
C LEU A 196 31.01 21.69 -39.63
N LEU A 197 30.48 20.47 -39.46
CA LEU A 197 30.40 19.82 -38.14
C LEU A 197 31.79 19.59 -37.55
N LEU A 198 32.73 19.09 -38.36
CA LEU A 198 34.14 18.94 -37.98
C LEU A 198 34.82 20.27 -37.67
N LEU A 199 34.56 21.34 -38.43
CA LEU A 199 35.09 22.67 -38.13
C LEU A 199 34.53 23.24 -36.82
N ALA A 200 33.25 23.02 -36.51
CA ALA A 200 32.65 23.45 -35.25
C ALA A 200 33.26 22.70 -34.05
N LEU A 201 33.42 21.38 -34.16
CA LEU A 201 34.09 20.56 -33.13
C LEU A 201 35.56 20.94 -32.94
N LEU A 202 36.29 21.23 -34.03
CA LEU A 202 37.67 21.71 -33.97
C LEU A 202 37.75 23.09 -33.30
N ALA A 203 36.81 23.99 -33.57
CA ALA A 203 36.75 25.30 -32.91
C ALA A 203 36.47 25.19 -31.40
N ILE A 204 35.57 24.29 -30.99
CA ILE A 204 35.31 24.00 -29.56
C ILE A 204 36.56 23.42 -28.89
N PHE A 205 37.26 22.48 -29.56
CA PHE A 205 38.50 21.89 -29.05
C PHE A 205 39.63 22.92 -28.89
N LEU A 206 39.79 23.83 -29.87
CA LEU A 206 40.76 24.93 -29.81
C LEU A 206 40.40 25.97 -28.73
N LEU A 207 39.11 26.23 -28.49
CA LEU A 207 38.67 27.08 -27.38
C LEU A 207 38.94 26.44 -26.01
N HIS A 208 38.91 25.11 -25.90
CA HIS A 208 39.32 24.39 -24.68
C HIS A 208 40.84 24.41 -24.44
N TYR A 209 41.64 24.53 -25.50
CA TYR A 209 43.11 24.61 -25.43
C TYR A 209 43.69 26.04 -25.41
N CYS A 210 42.84 27.06 -25.25
CA CYS A 210 43.25 28.47 -25.15
C CYS A 210 42.80 29.15 -23.83
N SER A 211 42.93 28.44 -22.71
CA SER A 211 43.14 29.07 -21.40
C SER A 211 44.64 29.24 -21.16
N PRO A 212 45.15 30.41 -20.72
CA PRO A 212 46.56 30.56 -20.39
C PRO A 212 46.90 29.84 -19.07
N ASP A 213 47.98 29.06 -19.08
CA ASP A 213 48.63 28.60 -17.85
C ASP A 213 49.20 29.81 -17.08
N CYS A 214 48.75 30.02 -15.85
CA CYS A 214 49.40 30.93 -14.90
C CYS A 214 50.43 30.13 -14.10
N GLU A 215 51.71 30.21 -14.48
CA GLU A 215 52.82 29.59 -13.75
C GLU A 215 52.94 30.17 -12.33
N ASP A 216 52.93 29.31 -11.32
CA ASP A 216 53.05 29.67 -9.90
C ASP A 216 54.51 29.95 -9.50
N ASN A 217 55.08 31.04 -10.07
CA ASN A 217 56.45 31.49 -9.83
C ASN A 217 56.57 32.20 -8.47
N ASN A 218 56.50 31.43 -7.37
CA ASN A 218 56.67 31.91 -6.00
C ASN A 218 58.14 32.31 -5.69
N ASN A 219 58.55 33.45 -6.21
CA ASN A 219 59.86 34.05 -5.98
C ASN A 219 59.87 34.82 -4.64
N SER A 220 60.71 34.39 -3.69
CA SER A 220 60.70 34.89 -2.32
C SER A 220 61.19 36.34 -2.20
N ASN A 221 60.30 37.27 -1.85
CA ASN A 221 60.62 38.55 -1.20
C ASN A 221 59.42 39.06 -0.41
N GLY A 222 59.59 39.29 0.90
CA GLY A 222 58.50 39.58 1.82
C GLY A 222 58.19 41.08 2.03
N ILE A 223 56.96 41.35 2.45
CA ILE A 223 56.54 42.59 3.14
C ILE A 223 55.60 42.17 4.30
N PRO A 224 55.39 43.02 5.32
CA PRO A 224 55.97 42.81 6.64
C PRO A 224 55.02 42.15 7.65
N ASN A 225 55.55 41.84 8.84
CA ASN A 225 54.76 41.51 10.03
C ASN A 225 53.62 42.52 10.22
N ARG A 226 52.43 42.01 10.52
CA ARG A 226 51.33 42.82 11.03
C ARG A 226 50.68 42.11 12.21
N ASP A 227 51.36 42.25 13.35
CA ASP A 227 50.86 41.80 14.65
C ASP A 227 49.46 42.38 14.91
N GLY A 228 48.54 41.51 15.32
CA GLY A 228 47.10 41.80 15.38
C GLY A 228 46.35 40.68 16.08
N ASP A 229 46.41 40.71 17.42
CA ASP A 229 45.50 40.05 18.34
C ASP A 229 45.24 38.54 18.11
N GLN A 230 46.29 37.72 18.28
CA GLN A 230 46.08 36.33 18.72
C GLN A 230 45.74 36.34 20.22
N GLU A 231 44.45 36.50 20.54
CA GLU A 231 43.92 36.05 21.84
C GLU A 231 44.15 34.52 21.94
N GLU A 232 44.87 34.05 22.96
CA GLU A 232 45.04 32.60 23.20
C GLU A 232 43.68 31.98 23.54
N VAL A 233 43.09 31.27 22.57
CA VAL A 233 41.81 30.58 22.72
C VAL A 233 42.06 29.27 23.46
N GLY A 234 41.68 29.22 24.75
CA GLY A 234 41.94 28.09 25.64
C GLY A 234 41.39 26.74 25.15
N GLU A 235 42.10 25.66 25.44
CA GLU A 235 41.81 24.32 24.94
C GLU A 235 40.51 23.72 25.53
N GLY A 236 39.86 22.82 24.77
CA GLY A 236 38.83 21.91 25.30
C GLY A 236 37.35 22.37 25.25
N PHE A 237 36.99 23.42 24.51
CA PHE A 237 35.58 23.85 24.35
C PHE A 237 35.03 23.86 22.90
N ILE A 238 35.89 23.59 21.91
CA ILE A 238 35.53 23.27 20.52
C ILE A 238 35.94 21.82 20.23
N PRO A 239 35.39 21.16 19.20
CA PRO A 239 35.83 19.81 18.80
C PRO A 239 37.28 19.81 18.33
N ASP A 240 38.00 18.72 18.58
CA ASP A 240 39.39 18.53 18.13
C ASP A 240 39.48 18.42 16.60
N ASP A 241 38.53 17.70 15.98
CA ASP A 241 38.43 17.55 14.53
C ASP A 241 37.54 18.65 13.90
N GLU A 242 38.14 19.54 13.11
CA GLU A 242 37.37 20.46 12.26
C GLU A 242 36.62 19.68 11.16
N ARG A 243 35.45 20.20 10.77
CA ARG A 243 34.57 19.67 9.71
C ARG A 243 33.97 18.27 9.92
N VAL A 244 34.30 17.56 11.01
CA VAL A 244 33.57 16.34 11.39
C VAL A 244 32.24 16.72 12.04
N ARG A 245 31.12 16.30 11.45
CA ARG A 245 29.78 16.46 12.05
C ARG A 245 29.48 15.30 13.01
N PRO A 246 28.87 15.55 14.17
CA PRO A 246 28.30 14.48 14.99
C PRO A 246 27.12 13.83 14.24
N PRO A 247 26.81 12.55 14.53
CA PRO A 247 25.63 11.90 13.96
C PRO A 247 24.33 12.62 14.38
N ILE A 248 23.29 12.37 13.59
CA ILE A 248 21.94 12.84 13.84
C ILE A 248 21.11 11.63 14.27
N ASP A 249 20.48 11.73 15.45
CA ASP A 249 19.45 10.79 15.87
C ASP A 249 18.14 11.14 15.15
N THR A 250 17.76 10.32 14.18
CA THR A 250 16.53 10.52 13.38
C THR A 250 15.26 10.15 14.15
N THR A 251 15.36 9.56 15.34
CA THR A 251 14.19 9.21 16.17
C THR A 251 13.66 10.39 17.00
N GLN A 252 14.47 11.44 17.18
CA GLN A 252 14.15 12.62 17.99
C GLN A 252 13.90 13.89 17.17
N LEU A 253 13.59 13.76 15.87
CA LEU A 253 13.28 14.91 15.01
C LEU A 253 11.94 15.56 15.38
N ILE A 254 11.89 16.89 15.34
CA ILE A 254 10.64 17.66 15.50
C ILE A 254 10.32 18.44 14.24
N TYR A 255 9.09 18.95 14.13
CA TYR A 255 8.72 19.93 13.11
C TYR A 255 8.91 21.35 13.63
N ASP A 256 9.44 22.25 12.79
CA ASP A 256 9.46 23.69 13.07
C ASP A 256 8.08 24.30 12.83
N ASP A 257 7.47 24.92 13.85
CA ASP A 257 6.13 25.54 13.76
C ASP A 257 6.02 26.64 12.68
N SER A 258 7.15 27.24 12.25
CA SER A 258 7.15 28.37 11.31
C SER A 258 7.32 27.96 9.84
N SER A 259 7.99 26.84 9.58
CA SER A 259 8.37 26.36 8.24
C SER A 259 7.85 24.96 7.91
N MET A 260 7.28 24.25 8.89
CA MET A 260 6.80 22.86 8.80
C MET A 260 7.89 21.85 8.38
N GLN A 261 9.17 22.19 8.52
CA GLN A 261 10.30 21.31 8.18
C GLN A 261 10.70 20.44 9.36
N GLN A 262 11.22 19.23 9.09
CA GLN A 262 11.87 18.41 10.10
C GLN A 262 13.25 18.98 10.46
N ILE A 263 13.52 19.11 11.75
CA ILE A 263 14.76 19.68 12.31
C ILE A 263 15.27 18.82 13.47
N VAL A 264 16.58 18.90 13.74
CA VAL A 264 17.18 18.35 14.97
C VAL A 264 16.97 19.33 16.13
N PRO A 265 16.27 18.96 17.23
CA PRO A 265 15.74 19.89 18.23
C PRO A 265 16.78 20.49 19.20
N ASP A 266 17.91 19.81 19.40
CA ASP A 266 18.97 20.21 20.35
C ASP A 266 20.00 21.19 19.76
N ARG A 267 19.95 21.49 18.44
CA ARG A 267 21.01 22.23 17.74
C ARG A 267 20.58 23.20 16.65
N ILE A 268 21.45 24.18 16.39
CA ILE A 268 21.38 25.17 15.29
C ILE A 268 22.76 25.38 14.67
N ASN A 269 22.80 25.88 13.44
CA ASN A 269 23.99 26.37 12.77
C ASN A 269 24.15 27.89 12.95
N ILE A 270 25.40 28.34 13.04
CA ILE A 270 25.76 29.77 13.08
C ILE A 270 26.94 30.02 12.14
N ALA A 271 26.86 31.04 11.29
CA ALA A 271 27.96 31.47 10.43
C ALA A 271 28.16 32.99 10.46
N LEU A 272 29.39 33.43 10.26
CA LEU A 272 29.77 34.84 10.21
C LEU A 272 29.62 35.39 8.79
N LYS A 273 28.93 36.52 8.61
CA LYS A 273 28.86 37.20 7.29
C LYS A 273 30.13 37.98 6.98
N ASP A 274 30.78 38.54 8.00
CA ASP A 274 32.06 39.25 7.87
C ASP A 274 33.23 38.25 7.82
N ARG A 275 33.76 38.05 6.61
CA ARG A 275 34.92 37.16 6.33
C ARG A 275 36.21 37.58 7.05
N ASN A 276 36.27 38.77 7.64
CA ASN A 276 37.42 39.24 8.42
C ASN A 276 37.35 38.83 9.90
N LYS A 277 36.28 38.16 10.34
CA LYS A 277 36.10 37.68 11.72
C LYS A 277 36.49 36.21 11.85
N SER A 278 37.34 35.91 12.82
CA SER A 278 37.69 34.52 13.18
C SER A 278 36.49 33.80 13.80
N ILE A 279 36.08 32.68 13.21
CA ILE A 279 35.04 31.81 13.79
C ILE A 279 35.50 31.18 15.12
N LYS A 280 36.81 30.98 15.34
CA LYS A 280 37.34 30.51 16.63
C LYS A 280 37.24 31.58 17.73
N THR A 281 37.43 32.86 17.38
CA THR A 281 37.23 33.98 18.31
C THR A 281 35.74 34.22 18.59
N PHE A 282 34.86 34.02 17.60
CA PHE A 282 33.41 34.00 17.82
C PHE A 282 32.99 32.84 18.73
N ALA A 283 33.46 31.62 18.45
CA ALA A 283 33.21 30.42 19.25
C ALA A 283 33.58 30.63 20.73
N PHE A 284 34.76 31.21 20.99
CA PHE A 284 35.21 31.54 22.35
C PHE A 284 34.24 32.49 23.07
N LYS A 285 33.84 33.58 22.40
CA LYS A 285 32.96 34.61 23.02
C LYS A 285 31.52 34.10 23.14
N LEU A 286 31.05 33.28 22.21
CA LEU A 286 29.78 32.55 22.35
C LEU A 286 29.81 31.61 23.57
N LYS A 287 30.90 30.86 23.80
CA LYS A 287 30.99 29.98 24.97
C LYS A 287 31.11 30.73 26.29
N GLN A 288 31.60 31.98 26.31
CA GLN A 288 31.55 32.85 27.49
C GLN A 288 30.12 33.30 27.83
N GLU A 289 29.30 33.62 26.82
CA GLU A 289 27.88 33.98 27.00
C GLU A 289 26.99 32.78 27.41
N TYR A 290 27.42 31.56 27.07
CA TYR A 290 26.74 30.30 27.40
C TYR A 290 27.68 29.31 28.11
N PRO A 291 28.11 29.59 29.35
CA PRO A 291 29.17 28.84 30.02
C PRO A 291 28.74 27.44 30.47
N ASP A 292 27.45 27.23 30.74
CA ASP A 292 26.90 25.96 31.24
C ASP A 292 27.21 24.75 30.34
N SER A 293 27.38 23.56 30.93
CA SER A 293 27.83 22.34 30.26
C SER A 293 26.83 21.75 29.26
N THR A 294 25.55 22.17 29.32
CA THR A 294 24.52 21.80 28.34
C THR A 294 24.69 22.51 27.00
N TYR A 295 25.41 23.65 26.95
CA TYR A 295 25.71 24.37 25.72
C TYR A 295 27.08 23.96 25.16
N LYS A 296 27.12 23.49 23.92
CA LYS A 296 28.35 22.96 23.32
C LYS A 296 28.51 23.42 21.88
N ILE A 297 29.76 23.61 21.46
CA ILE A 297 30.10 23.75 20.04
C ILE A 297 30.45 22.35 19.57
N ILE A 298 29.60 21.78 18.73
CA ILE A 298 29.65 20.36 18.34
C ILE A 298 30.17 20.13 16.92
N TYR A 299 30.37 21.21 16.17
CA TYR A 299 31.04 21.26 14.86
C TYR A 299 31.65 22.64 14.69
N ILE A 300 32.82 22.75 14.06
CA ILE A 300 33.39 24.01 13.60
C ILE A 300 34.08 23.82 12.25
N ASP A 301 34.04 24.86 11.42
CA ASP A 301 34.76 24.92 10.14
C ASP A 301 35.30 26.34 9.92
N THR A 302 36.63 26.46 9.94
CA THR A 302 37.35 27.72 9.73
C THR A 302 37.31 28.26 8.30
N GLU A 303 37.05 27.43 7.28
CA GLU A 303 37.05 27.87 5.88
C GLU A 303 35.69 28.43 5.46
N THR A 304 34.58 27.79 5.88
CA THR A 304 33.23 28.35 5.67
C THR A 304 32.80 29.35 6.75
N GLY A 305 33.62 29.55 7.80
CA GLY A 305 33.38 30.55 8.84
C GLY A 305 32.13 30.25 9.68
N ARG A 306 31.89 28.97 9.99
CA ARG A 306 30.67 28.50 10.66
C ARG A 306 30.93 27.50 11.78
N LEU A 307 29.94 27.36 12.67
CA LEU A 307 29.88 26.34 13.71
C LEU A 307 28.46 25.79 13.87
N GLN A 308 28.32 24.66 14.57
CA GLN A 308 27.03 24.13 15.02
C GLN A 308 27.01 24.17 16.56
N PHE A 309 25.93 24.69 17.12
CA PHE A 309 25.76 24.97 18.53
C PHE A 309 24.62 24.14 19.10
N GLN A 310 24.93 23.34 20.12
CA GLN A 310 24.00 22.51 20.90
C GLN A 310 23.54 23.27 22.14
N PHE A 311 22.28 23.11 22.53
CA PHE A 311 21.64 23.77 23.67
C PHE A 311 20.42 22.94 24.15
N PRO A 312 19.86 23.19 25.36
CA PRO A 312 18.64 22.53 25.82
C PRO A 312 17.42 22.85 24.93
N ASP A 313 16.79 21.81 24.37
CA ASP A 313 15.67 21.85 23.43
C ASP A 313 14.51 22.77 23.88
N THR A 314 14.27 22.84 25.20
CA THR A 314 13.26 23.70 25.83
C THR A 314 13.47 25.19 25.59
N LEU A 315 14.64 25.60 25.11
CA LEU A 315 15.00 26.98 24.76
C LEU A 315 14.98 27.25 23.24
N ARG A 316 14.64 26.27 22.41
CA ARG A 316 14.71 26.38 20.94
C ARG A 316 13.89 27.56 20.39
N ALA A 317 12.76 27.86 21.00
CA ALA A 317 11.87 28.96 20.61
C ALA A 317 12.48 30.37 20.81
N THR A 318 13.54 30.52 21.60
CA THR A 318 14.14 31.84 21.93
C THR A 318 15.64 31.94 21.65
N ILE A 319 16.38 30.82 21.63
CA ILE A 319 17.84 30.80 21.55
C ILE A 319 18.41 31.54 20.33
N LYS A 320 17.74 31.47 19.17
CA LYS A 320 18.18 32.14 17.93
C LYS A 320 18.20 33.66 18.07
N ASP A 321 17.31 34.24 18.88
CA ASP A 321 17.20 35.68 19.08
C ASP A 321 17.97 36.17 20.31
N ASP A 322 18.07 35.34 21.36
CA ASP A 322 18.98 35.58 22.49
C ASP A 322 20.45 35.66 22.03
N ILE A 323 20.88 34.78 21.13
CA ILE A 323 22.23 34.83 20.53
C ILE A 323 22.43 36.13 19.72
N LYS A 324 21.45 36.57 18.92
CA LYS A 324 21.52 37.84 18.18
C LYS A 324 21.58 39.05 19.11
N ALA A 325 20.85 39.02 20.22
CA ALA A 325 20.78 40.11 21.19
C ALA A 325 22.08 40.24 22.01
N LYS A 326 22.78 39.14 22.30
CA LYS A 326 24.09 39.14 22.97
C LYS A 326 25.23 39.43 22.00
N MET A 327 25.30 38.71 20.88
CA MET A 327 26.45 38.72 19.96
C MET A 327 26.43 39.87 18.93
N THR A 328 25.88 41.03 19.30
CA THR A 328 25.67 42.21 18.42
C THR A 328 26.93 42.76 17.74
N ALA A 329 28.12 42.41 18.22
CA ALA A 329 29.41 42.73 17.59
C ALA A 329 29.72 41.89 16.33
N TYR A 330 28.87 40.94 15.97
CA TYR A 330 29.01 40.05 14.82
C TYR A 330 27.74 40.09 13.94
N ASP A 331 27.92 40.16 12.63
CA ASP A 331 26.83 39.96 11.68
C ASP A 331 26.66 38.46 11.38
N LEU A 332 25.52 37.89 11.82
CA LEU A 332 25.30 36.44 11.86
C LEU A 332 24.29 35.95 10.82
N LEU A 333 24.53 34.74 10.31
CA LEU A 333 23.51 33.82 9.82
C LEU A 333 23.25 32.80 10.92
N ILE A 334 21.98 32.55 11.27
CA ILE A 334 21.58 31.52 12.23
C ILE A 334 20.40 30.76 11.61
N TRP A 335 20.48 29.44 11.55
CA TRP A 335 19.45 28.57 10.97
C TRP A 335 19.45 27.18 11.62
N ASP A 336 18.37 26.43 11.44
CA ASP A 336 18.19 25.08 11.98
C ASP A 336 19.06 24.04 11.28
N GLU A 337 19.38 22.91 11.92
CA GLU A 337 19.81 21.71 11.20
C GLU A 337 18.53 21.02 10.65
N SER A 338 18.04 21.50 9.51
CA SER A 338 16.92 20.89 8.78
C SER A 338 17.34 19.60 8.08
N ILE A 339 16.46 18.60 8.07
CA ILE A 339 16.72 17.30 7.45
C ILE A 339 16.22 17.28 6.00
N PHE A 340 17.12 16.94 5.07
CA PHE A 340 16.78 16.60 3.70
C PHE A 340 16.73 15.08 3.55
N ALA A 341 15.54 14.51 3.54
CA ALA A 341 15.34 13.11 3.22
C ALA A 341 15.42 12.90 1.70
N PHE A 342 16.40 12.12 1.25
CA PHE A 342 16.34 11.49 -0.08
C PHE A 342 15.59 10.17 0.07
N SER A 343 14.56 9.97 -0.73
CA SER A 343 13.77 8.74 -0.79
C SER A 343 13.76 8.28 -2.25
N ARG A 344 14.17 7.04 -2.52
CA ARG A 344 14.07 6.46 -3.85
C ARG A 344 12.62 6.12 -4.12
N THR A 345 11.88 7.08 -4.70
CA THR A 345 10.54 6.87 -5.24
C THR A 345 10.65 6.53 -6.72
N PHE A 346 10.20 5.33 -7.11
CA PHE A 346 10.12 4.93 -8.51
C PHE A 346 9.08 5.77 -9.26
N ASN A 347 9.17 5.81 -10.59
CA ASN A 347 8.29 6.63 -11.43
C ASN A 347 6.86 6.05 -11.65
N ASP A 348 6.55 4.92 -11.03
CA ASP A 348 5.33 4.16 -11.27
C ASP A 348 4.07 4.85 -10.70
N PRO A 349 2.91 4.83 -11.39
CA PRO A 349 1.77 5.68 -11.06
C PRO A 349 1.19 5.52 -9.65
N ALA A 350 1.26 4.32 -9.06
CA ALA A 350 0.80 4.08 -7.69
C ALA A 350 1.48 4.99 -6.65
N PHE A 351 2.75 5.37 -6.84
CA PHE A 351 3.45 6.26 -5.92
C PHE A 351 2.87 7.68 -5.89
N SER A 352 2.19 8.10 -6.95
CA SER A 352 1.47 9.38 -7.01
C SER A 352 0.12 9.37 -6.28
N ASN A 353 -0.33 8.23 -5.75
CA ASN A 353 -1.62 8.08 -5.07
C ASN A 353 -1.44 7.43 -3.69
N THR A 354 -1.66 8.22 -2.63
CA THR A 354 -1.48 7.78 -1.24
C THR A 354 -2.35 6.60 -0.82
N ASN A 355 -3.45 6.30 -1.52
CA ASN A 355 -4.27 5.11 -1.25
C ASN A 355 -3.74 3.84 -1.92
N GLN A 356 -2.90 3.96 -2.94
CA GLN A 356 -2.26 2.85 -3.64
C GLN A 356 -0.90 2.55 -3.01
N SER A 357 -0.12 3.58 -2.68
CA SER A 357 1.22 3.45 -2.08
C SER A 357 1.26 3.43 -0.55
N TYR A 358 0.11 3.33 0.14
CA TYR A 358 0.04 3.42 1.61
C TYR A 358 0.91 2.36 2.31
N TYR A 359 0.92 1.13 1.77
CA TYR A 359 1.56 -0.02 2.40
C TYR A 359 3.09 0.11 2.43
N PHE A 360 3.70 0.55 1.32
CA PHE A 360 5.14 0.85 1.24
C PHE A 360 5.60 1.79 2.36
N ASN A 361 4.84 2.86 2.59
CA ASN A 361 5.15 3.85 3.62
C ASN A 361 4.97 3.29 5.04
N SER A 362 3.94 2.45 5.27
CA SER A 362 3.72 1.80 6.56
C SER A 362 4.89 0.89 6.96
N VAL A 363 5.52 0.21 6.00
CA VAL A 363 6.65 -0.71 6.22
C VAL A 363 8.05 -0.11 5.95
N GLN A 364 8.16 1.21 5.73
CA GLN A 364 9.42 1.91 5.42
C GLN A 364 10.13 1.46 4.11
N ALA A 365 9.41 0.90 3.13
CA ALA A 365 10.01 0.39 1.89
C ALA A 365 10.80 1.46 1.07
N PRO A 366 10.36 2.73 0.94
CA PRO A 366 11.14 3.74 0.21
C PRO A 366 12.49 4.08 0.86
N GLY A 367 12.60 3.89 2.18
CA GLY A 367 13.87 4.00 2.91
C GLY A 367 14.75 2.76 2.71
N ALA A 368 14.15 1.57 2.63
CA ALA A 368 14.83 0.32 2.30
C ALA A 368 15.45 0.36 0.89
N TRP A 369 14.74 0.93 -0.09
CA TRP A 369 15.21 1.09 -1.48
C TRP A 369 16.37 2.07 -1.68
N ASN A 370 16.73 2.85 -0.65
CA ASN A 370 17.98 3.60 -0.61
C ASN A 370 19.20 2.72 -0.26
N ILE A 371 18.97 1.52 0.28
CA ILE A 371 20.00 0.55 0.70
C ILE A 371 20.14 -0.54 -0.36
N THR A 372 19.03 -1.19 -0.73
CA THR A 372 18.95 -2.23 -1.76
C THR A 372 17.54 -2.32 -2.36
N THR A 373 17.44 -2.70 -3.62
CA THR A 373 16.19 -3.08 -4.29
C THR A 373 16.12 -4.57 -4.65
N GLY A 374 17.08 -5.36 -4.16
CA GLY A 374 17.26 -6.79 -4.42
C GLY A 374 18.60 -7.09 -5.09
N ASP A 375 18.93 -8.38 -5.24
CA ASP A 375 19.94 -8.85 -6.20
C ASP A 375 19.39 -10.09 -6.91
N LYS A 376 19.60 -10.15 -8.22
CA LYS A 376 19.26 -11.27 -9.10
C LYS A 376 19.85 -12.63 -8.70
N ASP A 377 20.87 -12.69 -7.84
CA ASP A 377 21.36 -13.97 -7.30
C ASP A 377 20.49 -14.49 -6.12
N ILE A 378 19.62 -13.66 -5.53
CA ILE A 378 18.62 -14.09 -4.54
C ILE A 378 17.35 -14.54 -5.26
N ILE A 379 16.91 -15.78 -4.99
CA ILE A 379 15.79 -16.40 -5.69
C ILE A 379 14.54 -16.45 -4.81
N VAL A 380 13.53 -15.65 -5.15
CA VAL A 380 12.19 -15.67 -4.55
C VAL A 380 11.33 -16.72 -5.24
N ALA A 381 10.89 -17.75 -4.51
CA ALA A 381 9.85 -18.66 -4.97
C ALA A 381 8.46 -18.25 -4.49
N VAL A 382 7.45 -18.44 -5.34
CA VAL A 382 6.04 -18.21 -5.01
C VAL A 382 5.24 -19.45 -5.39
N VAL A 383 4.58 -20.08 -4.43
CA VAL A 383 3.78 -21.30 -4.64
C VAL A 383 2.30 -20.93 -4.56
N ASP A 384 1.60 -20.87 -5.70
CA ASP A 384 0.29 -20.22 -5.81
C ASP A 384 -0.55 -20.70 -7.03
N ASP A 385 -1.71 -20.06 -7.28
CA ASP A 385 -2.74 -20.49 -8.24
C ASP A 385 -2.39 -20.30 -9.74
N GLY A 386 -1.64 -19.24 -10.08
CA GLY A 386 -1.38 -18.86 -11.46
C GLY A 386 -0.64 -17.53 -11.66
N PHE A 387 0.15 -17.45 -12.73
CA PHE A 387 1.10 -16.37 -12.99
C PHE A 387 1.00 -15.82 -14.42
N ASP A 388 0.59 -14.56 -14.57
CA ASP A 388 0.65 -13.84 -15.86
C ASP A 388 2.07 -13.29 -16.10
N LEU A 389 2.98 -14.15 -16.56
CA LEU A 389 4.35 -13.73 -16.90
C LEU A 389 4.45 -12.79 -18.11
N ASN A 390 3.33 -12.39 -18.73
CA ASN A 390 3.30 -11.34 -19.76
C ASN A 390 2.76 -10.00 -19.20
N HIS A 391 2.37 -9.96 -17.93
CA HIS A 391 1.89 -8.75 -17.27
C HIS A 391 2.98 -7.65 -17.26
N PRO A 392 2.64 -6.36 -17.43
CA PRO A 392 3.62 -5.29 -17.39
C PRO A 392 4.54 -5.29 -16.16
N GLU A 393 4.06 -5.70 -14.99
CA GLU A 393 4.86 -5.78 -13.75
C GLU A 393 5.78 -7.02 -13.72
N LEU A 394 5.56 -8.04 -14.56
CA LEU A 394 6.23 -9.35 -14.44
C LEU A 394 7.06 -9.75 -15.68
N LYS A 395 6.75 -9.19 -16.86
CA LYS A 395 7.36 -9.49 -18.16
C LYS A 395 8.89 -9.40 -18.24
N ASN A 396 9.49 -8.59 -17.35
CA ASN A 396 10.91 -8.27 -17.32
C ASN A 396 11.63 -8.83 -16.07
N ALA A 397 10.91 -9.46 -15.15
CA ALA A 397 11.49 -10.11 -13.98
C ALA A 397 12.43 -11.26 -14.40
N ASN A 398 13.47 -11.54 -13.62
CA ASN A 398 14.41 -12.61 -13.94
C ASN A 398 13.80 -13.99 -13.59
N ILE A 399 12.96 -14.52 -14.49
CA ILE A 399 12.27 -15.79 -14.32
C ILE A 399 13.27 -16.95 -14.31
N VAL A 400 13.35 -17.67 -13.19
CA VAL A 400 14.22 -18.84 -13.01
C VAL A 400 13.39 -20.06 -12.65
N LYS A 401 13.62 -21.17 -13.36
CA LYS A 401 13.05 -22.50 -13.05
C LYS A 401 11.52 -22.47 -12.79
N PRO A 402 10.70 -21.84 -13.66
CA PRO A 402 9.25 -21.83 -13.50
C PRO A 402 8.72 -23.27 -13.58
N TYR A 403 7.66 -23.58 -12.82
CA TYR A 403 7.15 -24.95 -12.75
C TYR A 403 5.63 -25.02 -12.55
N ASN A 404 4.99 -25.95 -13.27
CA ASN A 404 3.58 -26.25 -13.15
C ASN A 404 3.41 -27.67 -12.57
N LEU A 405 2.85 -27.81 -11.36
CA LEU A 405 2.74 -29.08 -10.64
C LEU A 405 1.79 -30.09 -11.30
N GLU A 406 0.75 -29.60 -11.98
CA GLU A 406 -0.20 -30.43 -12.73
C GLU A 406 0.44 -30.99 -14.00
N ASN A 407 0.97 -30.11 -14.86
CA ASN A 407 1.50 -30.45 -16.19
C ASN A 407 2.94 -30.98 -16.15
N LYS A 408 3.65 -30.72 -15.05
CA LYS A 408 5.03 -31.14 -14.76
C LYS A 408 6.04 -30.63 -15.79
N ASP A 409 5.81 -29.40 -16.24
CA ASP A 409 6.65 -28.65 -17.16
C ASP A 409 6.81 -27.18 -16.72
N ASP A 410 7.38 -26.36 -17.60
CA ASP A 410 7.73 -24.96 -17.40
C ASP A 410 6.58 -23.95 -17.65
N LYS A 411 5.36 -24.42 -17.97
CA LYS A 411 4.26 -23.57 -18.45
C LYS A 411 3.30 -23.19 -17.33
N VAL A 412 3.74 -22.23 -16.52
CA VAL A 412 2.83 -21.49 -15.66
C VAL A 412 1.91 -20.57 -16.48
N TYR A 413 0.67 -20.37 -16.02
CA TYR A 413 -0.32 -19.51 -16.65
C TYR A 413 -1.26 -18.87 -15.63
N ALA A 414 -2.01 -17.85 -16.04
CA ALA A 414 -3.05 -17.21 -15.25
C ALA A 414 -4.31 -16.95 -16.09
N ASN A 415 -5.44 -16.70 -15.43
CA ASN A 415 -6.68 -16.26 -16.05
C ASN A 415 -7.52 -15.45 -15.03
N TYR A 416 -8.84 -15.35 -15.19
CA TYR A 416 -9.68 -14.60 -14.23
C TYR A 416 -9.90 -15.35 -12.91
N ASP A 417 -10.00 -16.67 -12.97
CA ASP A 417 -10.21 -17.57 -11.84
C ASP A 417 -8.88 -17.99 -11.18
N LEU A 418 -7.76 -17.88 -11.93
CA LEU A 418 -6.38 -18.09 -11.48
C LEU A 418 -5.59 -16.77 -11.58
N GLN A 419 -5.81 -15.87 -10.62
CA GLN A 419 -5.28 -14.49 -10.64
C GLN A 419 -4.52 -14.10 -9.38
N HIS A 420 -4.56 -14.92 -8.33
CA HIS A 420 -4.06 -14.57 -7.00
C HIS A 420 -2.53 -14.52 -6.95
N GLY A 421 -1.86 -15.56 -7.44
CA GLY A 421 -0.40 -15.67 -7.55
C GLY A 421 0.24 -14.56 -8.38
N THR A 422 -0.51 -13.98 -9.33
CA THR A 422 -0.06 -12.81 -10.11
C THR A 422 0.01 -11.55 -9.25
N HIS A 423 -0.99 -11.30 -8.39
CA HIS A 423 -1.02 -10.16 -7.46
C HIS A 423 0.02 -10.31 -6.34
N VAL A 424 0.11 -11.52 -5.77
CA VAL A 424 1.13 -11.92 -4.79
C VAL A 424 2.53 -11.69 -5.35
N SER A 425 2.83 -12.22 -6.55
CA SER A 425 4.16 -12.11 -7.16
C SER A 425 4.55 -10.66 -7.46
N ALA A 426 3.65 -9.87 -8.04
CA ALA A 426 3.91 -8.46 -8.31
C ALA A 426 4.08 -7.62 -7.03
N THR A 427 3.55 -8.07 -5.89
CA THR A 427 3.81 -7.45 -4.57
C THR A 427 5.22 -7.75 -4.05
N ILE A 428 5.86 -8.83 -4.50
CA ILE A 428 7.25 -9.15 -4.13
C ILE A 428 8.23 -8.58 -5.16
N ILE A 429 8.07 -8.92 -6.44
CA ILE A 429 9.06 -8.73 -7.52
C ILE A 429 8.51 -7.95 -8.74
N GLY A 430 7.43 -7.18 -8.57
CA GLY A 430 6.90 -6.32 -9.64
C GLY A 430 7.94 -5.30 -10.12
N GLU A 431 8.17 -5.23 -11.44
CA GLU A 431 9.14 -4.36 -12.10
C GLU A 431 8.96 -2.90 -11.67
N ASN A 432 10.03 -2.27 -11.18
CA ASN A 432 10.03 -0.86 -10.78
C ASN A 432 10.45 0.07 -11.93
N ASP A 433 10.17 1.37 -11.76
CA ASP A 433 10.57 2.44 -12.68
C ASP A 433 10.11 2.23 -14.14
N ASN A 434 9.04 1.45 -14.34
CA ASN A 434 8.54 1.01 -15.64
C ASN A 434 7.48 1.97 -16.22
N GLY A 435 6.87 2.82 -15.38
CA GLY A 435 5.89 3.85 -15.77
C GLY A 435 4.44 3.34 -15.88
N PHE A 436 4.16 2.14 -15.39
CA PHE A 436 2.86 1.50 -15.32
C PHE A 436 2.58 1.04 -13.87
N GLY A 437 1.30 0.84 -13.53
CA GLY A 437 0.88 0.13 -12.32
C GLY A 437 1.54 0.54 -11.00
N SER A 438 2.35 -0.36 -10.42
CA SER A 438 2.92 -0.28 -9.06
C SER A 438 4.40 -0.70 -9.03
N SER A 439 4.80 -1.57 -8.09
CA SER A 439 6.15 -2.09 -7.91
C SER A 439 6.09 -3.23 -6.89
N GLY A 440 7.05 -4.15 -6.96
CA GLY A 440 7.38 -5.08 -5.87
C GLY A 440 8.12 -4.39 -4.73
N ILE A 441 8.31 -5.14 -3.63
CA ILE A 441 9.18 -4.75 -2.51
C ILE A 441 10.66 -5.03 -2.83
N ALA A 442 10.96 -6.11 -3.56
CA ALA A 442 12.31 -6.55 -3.94
C ALA A 442 12.44 -6.74 -5.48
N PRO A 443 12.20 -5.69 -6.29
CA PRO A 443 12.07 -5.78 -7.75
C PRO A 443 13.30 -6.34 -8.49
N ASP A 444 14.51 -6.21 -7.94
CA ASP A 444 15.75 -6.68 -8.61
C ASP A 444 16.07 -8.16 -8.35
N CYS A 445 15.28 -8.88 -7.55
CA CYS A 445 15.49 -10.30 -7.23
C CYS A 445 15.03 -11.26 -8.36
N SER A 446 15.55 -12.48 -8.36
CA SER A 446 15.09 -13.56 -9.25
C SER A 446 13.74 -14.14 -8.80
N PHE A 447 12.94 -14.62 -9.76
CA PHE A 447 11.58 -15.09 -9.53
C PHE A 447 11.37 -16.53 -9.99
N MET A 448 10.96 -17.43 -9.09
CA MET A 448 10.58 -18.81 -9.35
C MET A 448 9.06 -19.02 -9.12
N PRO A 449 8.22 -18.83 -10.16
CA PRO A 449 6.79 -19.13 -10.07
C PRO A 449 6.55 -20.65 -10.07
N ILE A 450 5.83 -21.14 -9.06
CA ILE A 450 5.47 -22.55 -8.89
C ILE A 450 3.94 -22.65 -8.81
N GLN A 451 3.33 -23.09 -9.91
CA GLN A 451 1.87 -23.18 -10.02
C GLN A 451 1.37 -24.51 -9.45
N LEU A 452 0.48 -24.41 -8.45
CA LEU A 452 -0.22 -25.53 -7.82
C LEU A 452 -1.14 -26.25 -8.82
N SER A 453 -1.42 -27.54 -8.58
CA SER A 453 -2.50 -28.23 -9.28
C SER A 453 -3.84 -27.75 -8.74
N MET A 454 -4.63 -27.10 -9.59
CA MET A 454 -5.97 -26.60 -9.27
C MET A 454 -7.09 -27.53 -9.79
N ASN A 455 -6.79 -28.83 -9.92
CA ASN A 455 -7.76 -29.83 -10.37
C ASN A 455 -9.01 -29.84 -9.48
N ASP A 456 -10.18 -29.87 -10.12
CA ASP A 456 -11.51 -29.72 -9.49
C ASP A 456 -11.67 -28.50 -8.56
N GLY A 457 -10.77 -27.51 -8.64
CA GLY A 457 -10.80 -26.28 -7.85
C GLY A 457 -10.27 -26.41 -6.42
N VAL A 458 -9.45 -27.44 -6.12
CA VAL A 458 -8.95 -27.73 -4.77
C VAL A 458 -7.42 -27.82 -4.75
N ILE A 459 -6.78 -27.11 -3.81
CA ILE A 459 -5.36 -27.29 -3.45
C ILE A 459 -5.27 -28.38 -2.37
N THR A 460 -4.36 -29.35 -2.51
CA THR A 460 -4.10 -30.34 -1.46
C THR A 460 -2.80 -30.04 -0.71
N ASN A 461 -2.66 -30.58 0.51
CA ASN A 461 -1.38 -30.61 1.23
C ASN A 461 -0.23 -31.15 0.36
N THR A 462 -0.48 -32.13 -0.51
CA THR A 462 0.55 -32.73 -1.38
C THR A 462 1.07 -31.72 -2.41
N ASP A 463 0.21 -30.89 -3.00
CA ASP A 463 0.62 -29.87 -3.98
C ASP A 463 1.51 -28.80 -3.32
N VAL A 464 1.17 -28.41 -2.08
CA VAL A 464 1.97 -27.48 -1.28
C VAL A 464 3.32 -28.08 -0.90
N ILE A 465 3.35 -29.34 -0.45
CA ILE A 465 4.59 -30.07 -0.10
C ILE A 465 5.49 -30.22 -1.32
N ASP A 466 4.97 -30.67 -2.47
CA ASP A 466 5.74 -30.81 -3.70
C ASP A 466 6.23 -29.45 -4.22
N GLY A 467 5.45 -28.38 -4.07
CA GLY A 467 5.86 -27.01 -4.39
C GLY A 467 7.02 -26.49 -3.53
N ILE A 468 6.93 -26.65 -2.20
CA ILE A 468 8.01 -26.31 -1.26
C ILE A 468 9.27 -27.14 -1.55
N LEU A 469 9.11 -28.46 -1.74
CA LEU A 469 10.22 -29.35 -2.03
C LEU A 469 10.85 -29.08 -3.41
N TYR A 470 10.08 -28.59 -4.38
CA TYR A 470 10.63 -28.08 -5.64
C TYR A 470 11.47 -26.83 -5.37
N ALA A 471 10.91 -25.81 -4.72
CA ALA A 471 11.60 -24.56 -4.43
C ALA A 471 12.96 -24.77 -3.72
N ILE A 472 12.98 -25.57 -2.65
CA ILE A 472 14.22 -25.90 -1.91
C ILE A 472 15.23 -26.60 -2.83
N LYS A 473 14.84 -27.69 -3.50
CA LYS A 473 15.75 -28.48 -4.36
C LYS A 473 16.21 -27.73 -5.62
N HIS A 474 15.47 -26.71 -6.01
CA HIS A 474 15.81 -25.81 -7.10
C HIS A 474 16.45 -24.49 -6.61
N GLY A 475 16.81 -24.38 -5.33
CA GLY A 475 17.62 -23.30 -4.78
C GLY A 475 16.90 -21.96 -4.74
N ALA A 476 15.68 -21.93 -4.19
CA ALA A 476 15.06 -20.70 -3.72
C ALA A 476 15.68 -20.26 -2.38
N ASP A 477 15.86 -18.96 -2.19
CA ASP A 477 16.32 -18.34 -0.94
C ASP A 477 15.18 -18.07 0.04
N VAL A 478 14.03 -17.70 -0.51
CA VAL A 478 12.81 -17.43 0.24
C VAL A 478 11.60 -17.98 -0.52
N ILE A 479 10.67 -18.59 0.20
CA ILE A 479 9.44 -19.17 -0.35
C ILE A 479 8.24 -18.43 0.24
N ASN A 480 7.42 -17.84 -0.64
CA ASN A 480 6.14 -17.25 -0.29
C ASN A 480 5.01 -18.27 -0.42
N LEU A 481 4.27 -18.48 0.67
CA LEU A 481 3.08 -19.32 0.76
C LEU A 481 1.87 -18.45 1.12
N SER A 482 1.23 -17.83 0.12
CA SER A 482 0.05 -16.97 0.29
C SER A 482 -1.28 -17.75 0.34
N LEU A 483 -1.20 -19.01 0.77
CA LEU A 483 -2.28 -19.99 0.85
C LEU A 483 -2.62 -20.30 2.32
N GLY A 484 -3.74 -20.99 2.56
CA GLY A 484 -4.17 -21.38 3.91
C GLY A 484 -5.28 -22.42 3.88
N ARG A 485 -5.53 -23.07 5.03
CA ARG A 485 -6.62 -24.05 5.15
C ARG A 485 -8.00 -23.42 5.17
N VAL A 486 -8.96 -24.12 4.57
CA VAL A 486 -10.39 -23.80 4.67
C VAL A 486 -10.97 -24.45 5.92
N PHE A 487 -11.45 -23.64 6.86
CA PHE A 487 -12.09 -24.12 8.09
C PHE A 487 -13.61 -24.25 7.96
N SER A 488 -14.21 -25.11 8.77
CA SER A 488 -15.67 -25.23 8.82
C SER A 488 -16.30 -24.05 9.58
N PRO A 489 -17.50 -23.57 9.21
CA PRO A 489 -18.19 -22.51 9.96
C PRO A 489 -18.43 -22.85 11.44
N GLN A 490 -18.48 -24.14 11.77
CA GLN A 490 -18.56 -24.62 13.15
C GLN A 490 -17.26 -24.36 13.92
N LEU A 491 -16.08 -24.51 13.28
CA LEU A 491 -14.78 -24.24 13.89
C LEU A 491 -14.57 -22.74 14.09
N THR A 492 -14.85 -21.92 13.06
CA THR A 492 -14.66 -20.46 13.13
C THR A 492 -15.60 -19.77 14.14
N SER A 493 -16.70 -20.46 14.51
CA SER A 493 -17.63 -20.04 15.57
C SER A 493 -17.21 -20.48 16.99
N LEU A 494 -16.10 -21.20 17.18
CA LEU A 494 -15.70 -21.71 18.50
C LEU A 494 -15.11 -20.60 19.39
N PRO A 495 -15.41 -20.60 20.71
CA PRO A 495 -14.72 -19.74 21.67
C PRO A 495 -13.20 -19.99 21.66
N VAL A 496 -12.40 -18.95 21.88
CA VAL A 496 -10.92 -19.01 21.88
C VAL A 496 -10.39 -20.15 22.78
N ALA A 497 -10.96 -20.32 23.98
CA ALA A 497 -10.56 -21.39 24.89
C ALA A 497 -10.89 -22.82 24.42
N GLU A 498 -11.77 -23.01 23.43
CA GLU A 498 -11.94 -24.30 22.74
C GLU A 498 -10.94 -24.41 21.59
N GLN A 499 -10.69 -23.33 20.85
CA GLN A 499 -9.65 -23.29 19.81
C GLN A 499 -8.27 -23.69 20.39
N GLU A 500 -7.89 -23.13 21.55
CA GLU A 500 -6.70 -23.52 22.33
C GLU A 500 -6.63 -25.05 22.57
N ARG A 501 -7.74 -25.67 23.01
CA ARG A 501 -7.80 -27.14 23.22
C ARG A 501 -7.64 -27.93 21.93
N LEU A 502 -8.11 -27.43 20.78
CA LEU A 502 -7.91 -28.09 19.49
C LEU A 502 -6.44 -27.98 19.04
N ILE A 503 -5.75 -26.88 19.33
CA ILE A 503 -4.31 -26.71 19.06
C ILE A 503 -3.49 -27.72 19.87
N GLU A 504 -3.85 -27.94 21.14
CA GLU A 504 -3.18 -28.90 22.04
C GLU A 504 -3.46 -30.38 21.70
N SER A 505 -4.48 -30.70 20.86
CA SER A 505 -4.97 -32.09 20.71
C SER A 505 -5.23 -32.60 19.29
N MET A 506 -5.27 -31.73 18.27
CA MET A 506 -5.52 -32.11 16.87
C MET A 506 -4.35 -31.74 15.95
N GLY A 507 -4.00 -32.63 15.03
CA GLY A 507 -2.97 -32.40 14.01
C GLY A 507 -1.55 -32.28 14.57
N ILE A 508 -1.25 -32.97 15.68
CA ILE A 508 0.08 -32.96 16.31
C ILE A 508 1.12 -33.66 15.43
N ASP A 509 0.74 -34.81 14.85
CA ASP A 509 1.51 -35.56 13.86
C ASP A 509 1.74 -34.76 12.57
N GLU A 510 0.74 -33.98 12.15
CA GLU A 510 0.89 -33.06 11.04
C GLU A 510 1.84 -31.89 11.36
N ALA A 511 1.73 -31.29 12.56
CA ALA A 511 2.63 -30.22 13.00
C ALA A 511 4.08 -30.69 13.13
N GLU A 512 4.31 -31.90 13.65
CA GLU A 512 5.63 -32.54 13.68
C GLU A 512 6.22 -32.67 12.27
N PHE A 513 5.43 -33.13 11.28
CA PHE A 513 5.85 -33.19 9.88
C PHE A 513 6.21 -31.82 9.28
N TRP A 514 5.38 -30.79 9.49
CA TRP A 514 5.69 -29.44 8.97
C TRP A 514 6.95 -28.87 9.61
N ASN A 515 7.15 -29.10 10.90
CA ASN A 515 8.37 -28.68 11.59
C ASN A 515 9.62 -29.42 11.08
N GLU A 516 9.54 -30.72 10.73
CA GLU A 516 10.64 -31.42 10.04
C GLU A 516 10.92 -30.83 8.64
N LEU A 517 9.88 -30.44 7.89
CA LEU A 517 10.05 -29.81 6.57
C LEU A 517 10.67 -28.41 6.67
N TYR A 518 10.35 -27.64 7.71
CA TYR A 518 10.94 -26.31 7.93
C TYR A 518 12.37 -26.40 8.47
N ASP A 519 12.70 -27.40 9.30
CA ASP A 519 14.08 -27.72 9.68
C ASP A 519 14.91 -28.22 8.47
N TYR A 520 14.30 -28.87 7.48
CA TYR A 520 14.95 -29.15 6.19
C TYR A 520 15.20 -27.85 5.39
N ALA A 521 14.19 -26.98 5.23
CA ALA A 521 14.35 -25.69 4.56
C ALA A 521 15.46 -24.83 5.18
N LYS A 522 15.48 -24.73 6.51
CA LYS A 522 16.52 -24.07 7.31
C LYS A 522 17.93 -24.59 7.00
N LYS A 523 18.11 -25.91 6.87
CA LYS A 523 19.42 -26.53 6.59
C LYS A 523 19.96 -26.23 5.19
N GLU A 524 19.07 -25.98 4.23
CA GLU A 524 19.40 -25.54 2.87
C GLU A 524 19.43 -23.99 2.76
N ASN A 525 19.41 -23.28 3.90
CA ASN A 525 19.34 -21.82 4.06
C ASN A 525 18.15 -21.11 3.38
N VAL A 526 17.00 -21.80 3.35
CA VAL A 526 15.76 -21.31 2.74
C VAL A 526 14.79 -20.81 3.82
N THR A 527 14.35 -19.56 3.72
CA THR A 527 13.32 -18.98 4.60
C THR A 527 11.92 -19.20 4.04
N ILE A 528 10.95 -19.57 4.87
CA ILE A 528 9.55 -19.75 4.46
C ILE A 528 8.69 -18.67 5.13
N VAL A 529 7.86 -18.01 4.33
CA VAL A 529 6.92 -16.98 4.77
C VAL A 529 5.50 -17.44 4.44
N TYR A 530 4.62 -17.47 5.44
CA TYR A 530 3.28 -18.05 5.36
C TYR A 530 2.19 -17.03 5.73
N ALA A 531 1.08 -17.04 5.00
CA ALA A 531 -0.07 -16.18 5.30
C ALA A 531 -0.88 -16.74 6.48
N GLY A 532 -1.11 -15.96 7.54
CA GLY A 532 -1.75 -16.45 8.77
C GLY A 532 -3.20 -16.97 8.64
N GLY A 533 -3.90 -16.63 7.55
CA GLY A 533 -5.28 -17.02 7.25
C GLY A 533 -6.31 -15.94 7.60
N ASN A 534 -7.55 -16.12 7.11
CA ASN A 534 -8.52 -15.04 6.92
C ASN A 534 -9.88 -15.30 7.59
N ASP A 535 -9.90 -16.11 8.65
CA ASP A 535 -11.10 -16.64 9.30
C ASP A 535 -11.37 -16.03 10.69
N ASN A 536 -10.50 -15.12 11.14
CA ASN A 536 -10.47 -14.53 12.49
C ASN A 536 -10.44 -15.59 13.62
N VAL A 537 -9.66 -16.66 13.42
CA VAL A 537 -9.37 -17.70 14.42
C VAL A 537 -7.94 -17.60 14.95
N LEU A 538 -7.58 -18.44 15.93
CA LEU A 538 -6.19 -18.64 16.30
C LEU A 538 -5.40 -19.28 15.14
N ILE A 539 -4.29 -18.66 14.74
CA ILE A 539 -3.38 -19.12 13.67
C ILE A 539 -3.00 -20.59 13.85
N GLY A 540 -2.64 -20.97 15.07
CA GLY A 540 -2.25 -22.34 15.42
C GLY A 540 -3.34 -23.40 15.22
N ILE A 541 -4.60 -23.03 14.91
CA ILE A 541 -5.59 -24.01 14.41
C ILE A 541 -5.01 -24.74 13.19
N ASP A 542 -4.28 -24.04 12.31
CA ASP A 542 -3.53 -24.66 11.22
C ASP A 542 -2.23 -25.31 11.75
N PRO A 543 -2.06 -26.64 11.67
CA PRO A 543 -0.80 -27.30 12.02
C PRO A 543 0.40 -26.80 11.23
N MET A 544 0.19 -26.26 10.01
CA MET A 544 1.25 -25.69 9.17
C MET A 544 1.96 -24.51 9.82
N THR A 545 1.34 -23.84 10.79
CA THR A 545 1.90 -22.62 11.42
C THR A 545 2.59 -22.88 12.76
N ARG A 546 2.58 -24.12 13.24
CA ARG A 546 3.04 -24.49 14.61
C ARG A 546 4.55 -24.72 14.70
N SER A 547 5.35 -23.77 14.24
CA SER A 547 6.81 -23.86 14.28
C SER A 547 7.47 -22.49 14.35
N ASP A 548 8.50 -22.35 15.17
CA ASP A 548 9.35 -21.15 15.25
C ASP A 548 10.26 -20.97 14.01
N LEU A 549 10.21 -21.91 13.04
CA LEU A 549 11.02 -21.91 11.82
C LEU A 549 10.29 -21.38 10.57
N VAL A 550 9.03 -20.94 10.71
CA VAL A 550 8.25 -20.30 9.63
C VAL A 550 7.84 -18.89 10.05
N ILE A 551 7.94 -17.93 9.12
CA ILE A 551 7.52 -16.54 9.36
C ILE A 551 6.04 -16.44 9.00
N THR A 552 5.16 -16.55 10.00
CA THR A 552 3.71 -16.46 9.81
C THR A 552 3.23 -15.01 9.94
N VAL A 553 2.52 -14.53 8.91
CA VAL A 553 2.23 -13.11 8.71
C VAL A 553 0.75 -12.80 8.89
N SER A 554 0.45 -11.97 9.89
CA SER A 554 -0.87 -11.37 10.11
C SER A 554 -1.09 -10.12 9.24
N ALA A 555 -2.36 -9.84 8.90
CA ALA A 555 -2.74 -8.67 8.11
C ALA A 555 -3.18 -7.50 9.01
N ILE A 556 -2.71 -6.29 8.68
CA ILE A 556 -3.20 -5.03 9.25
C ILE A 556 -3.81 -4.09 8.21
N ASP A 557 -4.61 -3.15 8.68
CA ASP A 557 -5.15 -2.05 7.88
C ASP A 557 -4.25 -0.80 7.86
N ALA A 558 -4.69 0.25 7.15
CA ALA A 558 -3.99 1.54 7.09
C ALA A 558 -3.97 2.32 8.42
N ALA A 559 -4.78 1.94 9.41
CA ALA A 559 -4.77 2.47 10.78
C ALA A 559 -3.88 1.62 11.72
N ASN A 560 -3.16 0.62 11.18
CA ASN A 560 -2.36 -0.36 11.89
C ASN A 560 -3.16 -1.18 12.93
N GLN A 561 -4.45 -1.39 12.69
CA GLN A 561 -5.27 -2.34 13.42
C GLN A 561 -5.19 -3.71 12.76
N LYS A 562 -5.40 -4.79 13.52
CA LYS A 562 -5.59 -6.13 12.93
C LYS A 562 -6.75 -6.07 11.93
N ALA A 563 -6.52 -6.52 10.69
CA ALA A 563 -7.60 -6.67 9.72
C ALA A 563 -8.68 -7.60 10.30
N VAL A 564 -9.97 -7.27 10.09
CA VAL A 564 -11.05 -7.97 10.80
C VAL A 564 -11.05 -9.49 10.52
N PHE A 565 -10.65 -9.88 9.31
CA PHE A 565 -10.49 -11.28 8.87
C PHE A 565 -9.21 -11.96 9.38
N SER A 566 -8.13 -11.23 9.70
CA SER A 566 -6.83 -11.86 9.97
C SER A 566 -6.94 -12.82 11.16
N ASN A 567 -6.44 -14.03 11.00
CA ASN A 567 -6.15 -14.90 12.13
C ASN A 567 -5.11 -14.24 13.06
N TYR A 568 -5.01 -14.73 14.29
CA TYR A 568 -4.20 -14.13 15.36
C TYR A 568 -3.67 -15.16 16.38
N GLY A 569 -2.98 -14.71 17.42
CA GLY A 569 -2.42 -15.53 18.49
C GLY A 569 -0.91 -15.75 18.37
N ASP A 570 -0.36 -16.49 19.33
CA ASP A 570 1.08 -16.58 19.63
C ASP A 570 1.95 -17.08 18.45
N TYR A 571 1.36 -17.83 17.51
CA TYR A 571 2.03 -18.26 16.27
C TYR A 571 2.12 -17.16 15.19
N SER A 572 1.69 -15.92 15.45
CA SER A 572 1.91 -14.78 14.56
C SER A 572 3.32 -14.20 14.75
N THR A 573 4.28 -14.63 13.94
CA THR A 573 5.65 -14.06 13.96
C THR A 573 5.65 -12.54 13.74
N ILE A 574 4.92 -12.06 12.73
CA ILE A 574 4.94 -10.64 12.35
C ILE A 574 3.64 -10.19 11.69
N SER A 575 3.47 -8.88 11.50
CA SER A 575 2.37 -8.28 10.75
C SER A 575 2.85 -7.40 9.60
N ALA A 576 2.09 -7.39 8.51
CA ALA A 576 2.26 -6.45 7.40
C ALA A 576 0.89 -5.98 6.86
N PRO A 577 0.84 -4.85 6.11
CA PRO A 577 -0.41 -4.36 5.56
C PRO A 577 -1.04 -5.37 4.61
N GLY A 578 -2.33 -5.70 4.81
CA GLY A 578 -3.05 -6.70 4.02
C GLY A 578 -4.46 -6.29 3.63
N VAL A 579 -4.79 -5.00 3.73
CA VAL A 579 -6.13 -4.46 3.45
C VAL A 579 -6.02 -3.43 2.34
N ARG A 580 -6.63 -3.72 1.19
CA ARG A 580 -6.57 -2.89 -0.02
C ARG A 580 -5.15 -2.70 -0.54
N ILE A 581 -4.43 -3.80 -0.75
CA ILE A 581 -3.12 -3.79 -1.43
C ILE A 581 -3.37 -3.72 -2.93
N TYR A 582 -2.89 -2.65 -3.57
CA TYR A 582 -3.07 -2.38 -5.00
C TYR A 582 -1.94 -3.00 -5.81
N ASN A 583 -2.23 -3.99 -6.64
CA ASN A 583 -1.24 -4.64 -7.49
C ASN A 583 -1.84 -5.36 -8.72
N ALA A 584 -0.98 -6.06 -9.47
CA ALA A 584 -1.25 -6.74 -10.73
C ALA A 584 -2.44 -7.72 -10.68
N LEU A 585 -3.22 -7.75 -11.76
CA LEU A 585 -4.12 -8.85 -12.11
C LEU A 585 -3.96 -9.22 -13.60
N PRO A 586 -4.22 -10.49 -13.99
CA PRO A 586 -3.98 -10.99 -15.34
C PRO A 586 -4.65 -10.19 -16.46
N GLY A 587 -3.93 -10.07 -17.57
CA GLY A 587 -4.35 -9.28 -18.73
C GLY A 587 -4.04 -7.78 -18.59
N SER A 588 -2.89 -7.43 -18.02
CA SER A 588 -2.43 -6.03 -17.84
C SER A 588 -3.38 -5.15 -17.00
N LYS A 589 -3.97 -5.71 -15.93
CA LYS A 589 -4.85 -5.00 -15.00
C LYS A 589 -4.16 -4.71 -13.67
N MET A 590 -4.71 -3.78 -12.90
CA MET A 590 -4.31 -3.47 -11.54
C MET A 590 -5.56 -3.27 -10.68
N ASP A 591 -5.67 -3.91 -9.52
CA ASP A 591 -6.78 -3.69 -8.58
C ASP A 591 -6.35 -3.97 -7.12
N TYR A 592 -7.27 -3.73 -6.20
CA TYR A 592 -7.11 -3.95 -4.77
C TYR A 592 -7.49 -5.37 -4.37
N MET A 593 -6.65 -6.03 -3.58
CA MET A 593 -6.99 -7.26 -2.85
C MET A 593 -6.86 -7.06 -1.33
N ASP A 594 -7.54 -7.93 -0.58
CA ASP A 594 -7.63 -7.94 0.87
C ASP A 594 -7.32 -9.38 1.37
N GLY A 595 -6.36 -9.55 2.28
CA GLY A 595 -6.00 -10.85 2.86
C GLY A 595 -4.62 -10.89 3.53
N THR A 596 -4.39 -11.85 4.43
CA THR A 596 -3.03 -12.22 4.88
C THR A 596 -2.13 -12.63 3.72
N SER A 597 -2.73 -13.15 2.65
CA SER A 597 -2.11 -13.46 1.37
C SER A 597 -1.49 -12.25 0.64
N MET A 598 -1.90 -11.03 0.98
CA MET A 598 -1.29 -9.77 0.50
C MET A 598 -0.31 -9.17 1.51
N ALA A 599 -0.38 -9.56 2.79
CA ALA A 599 0.59 -9.18 3.82
C ALA A 599 1.88 -10.03 3.73
N ALA A 600 1.75 -11.35 3.54
CA ALA A 600 2.86 -12.28 3.37
C ALA A 600 3.88 -11.85 2.29
N PRO A 601 3.51 -11.48 1.05
CA PRO A 601 4.47 -11.07 0.02
C PRO A 601 5.26 -9.80 0.38
N ILE A 602 4.71 -8.91 1.21
CA ILE A 602 5.46 -7.74 1.70
C ILE A 602 6.61 -8.19 2.60
N VAL A 603 6.38 -9.20 3.45
CA VAL A 603 7.40 -9.80 4.31
C VAL A 603 8.38 -10.65 3.52
N THR A 604 7.91 -11.45 2.53
CA THR A 604 8.78 -12.18 1.61
C THR A 604 9.74 -11.24 0.87
N GLY A 605 9.23 -10.10 0.39
CA GLY A 605 10.07 -9.08 -0.23
C GLY A 605 11.08 -8.47 0.74
N ALA A 606 10.68 -8.21 1.99
CA ALA A 606 11.60 -7.74 3.02
C ALA A 606 12.73 -8.76 3.29
N VAL A 607 12.40 -10.05 3.39
CA VAL A 607 13.37 -11.14 3.55
C VAL A 607 14.30 -11.25 2.34
N ALA A 608 13.78 -11.08 1.12
CA ALA A 608 14.59 -11.06 -0.10
C ALA A 608 15.55 -9.86 -0.12
N LEU A 609 15.11 -8.68 0.33
CA LEU A 609 16.01 -7.52 0.50
C LEU A 609 17.08 -7.80 1.57
N MET A 610 16.71 -8.40 2.71
CA MET A 610 17.67 -8.74 3.78
C MET A 610 18.76 -9.69 3.26
N LYS A 611 18.37 -10.77 2.56
CA LYS A 611 19.32 -11.70 1.92
C LYS A 611 20.11 -11.06 0.77
N SER A 612 19.63 -9.98 0.14
CA SER A 612 20.45 -9.23 -0.84
C SER A 612 21.55 -8.38 -0.20
N VAL A 613 21.48 -8.11 1.12
CA VAL A 613 22.57 -7.47 1.89
C VAL A 613 23.52 -8.53 2.44
N ASP A 614 22.98 -9.61 3.01
CA ASP A 614 23.76 -10.76 3.51
C ASP A 614 23.05 -12.09 3.13
N PRO A 615 23.50 -12.78 2.06
CA PRO A 615 22.87 -14.03 1.60
C PRO A 615 22.95 -15.19 2.58
N ASP A 616 23.93 -15.18 3.49
CA ASP A 616 24.18 -16.25 4.45
C ASP A 616 23.22 -16.19 5.67
N LEU A 617 22.43 -15.12 5.81
CA LEU A 617 21.43 -14.94 6.88
C LEU A 617 20.46 -16.13 6.98
N THR A 618 20.44 -16.76 8.16
CA THR A 618 19.51 -17.86 8.46
C THR A 618 18.14 -17.35 8.88
N THR A 619 17.10 -18.18 8.72
CA THR A 619 15.72 -17.88 9.16
C THR A 619 15.65 -17.43 10.62
N GLU A 620 16.46 -18.01 11.51
CA GLU A 620 16.49 -17.65 12.93
C GLU A 620 17.17 -16.30 13.21
N GLU A 621 18.03 -15.81 12.30
CA GLU A 621 18.65 -14.48 12.40
C GLU A 621 17.73 -13.42 11.79
N ILE A 622 17.09 -13.75 10.67
CA ILE A 622 16.03 -12.95 10.04
C ILE A 622 14.91 -12.67 11.05
N ILE A 623 14.37 -13.68 11.74
CA ILE A 623 13.34 -13.50 12.78
C ILE A 623 13.84 -12.57 13.90
N LYS A 624 15.06 -12.79 14.43
CA LYS A 624 15.63 -11.92 15.49
C LYS A 624 15.85 -10.48 15.05
N ILE A 625 16.22 -10.24 13.79
CA ILE A 625 16.36 -8.90 13.23
C ILE A 625 14.99 -8.23 13.12
N LEU A 626 13.98 -8.97 12.63
CA LEU A 626 12.61 -8.49 12.53
C LEU A 626 12.03 -8.16 13.91
N ASP A 627 12.13 -9.05 14.90
CA ASP A 627 11.69 -8.82 16.29
C ASP A 627 12.34 -7.58 16.91
N ALA A 628 13.64 -7.36 16.64
CA ALA A 628 14.41 -6.25 17.19
C ALA A 628 14.18 -4.90 16.48
N THR A 629 13.45 -4.86 15.37
CA THR A 629 13.27 -3.66 14.53
C THR A 629 11.81 -3.33 14.18
N ALA A 630 10.90 -4.30 14.32
CA ALA A 630 9.48 -4.14 14.06
C ALA A 630 8.79 -3.24 15.10
N LYS A 631 7.73 -2.56 14.66
CA LYS A 631 6.96 -1.58 15.42
C LYS A 631 5.82 -2.28 16.18
N SER A 632 5.84 -2.21 17.51
CA SER A 632 4.78 -2.76 18.36
C SER A 632 3.39 -2.18 18.02
N LEU A 633 2.37 -3.04 18.03
CA LEU A 633 0.98 -2.68 17.78
C LEU A 633 0.20 -2.62 19.10
N TYR A 634 -0.67 -1.63 19.25
CA TYR A 634 -1.12 -1.18 20.57
C TYR A 634 -2.24 -2.05 21.20
N VAL A 635 -3.03 -2.76 20.38
CA VAL A 635 -4.22 -3.53 20.83
C VAL A 635 -4.48 -4.78 19.96
N ALA A 636 -3.44 -5.50 19.53
CA ALA A 636 -3.60 -6.64 18.63
C ALA A 636 -2.83 -7.88 19.11
N ASN A 637 -3.50 -9.04 19.13
CA ASN A 637 -2.91 -10.33 19.50
C ASN A 637 -2.14 -10.94 18.30
N ILE A 638 -1.25 -10.16 17.69
CA ILE A 638 -0.51 -10.51 16.47
C ILE A 638 0.93 -9.99 16.59
N GLY A 639 1.84 -10.52 15.78
CA GLY A 639 3.22 -10.06 15.71
C GLY A 639 3.33 -8.57 15.33
N PRO A 640 4.43 -7.90 15.68
CA PRO A 640 4.62 -6.46 15.44
C PRO A 640 4.61 -6.11 13.94
N LEU A 641 4.43 -4.83 13.60
CA LEU A 641 4.48 -4.37 12.21
C LEU A 641 5.92 -4.30 11.70
N ILE A 642 6.22 -5.04 10.62
CA ILE A 642 7.52 -5.01 9.94
C ILE A 642 7.96 -3.60 9.54
N GLN A 643 9.23 -3.25 9.77
CA GLN A 643 9.85 -1.99 9.39
C GLN A 643 11.13 -2.30 8.59
N ILE A 644 11.04 -2.30 7.25
CA ILE A 644 12.05 -2.88 6.36
C ILE A 644 13.36 -2.07 6.38
N GLU A 645 13.29 -0.74 6.35
CA GLU A 645 14.50 0.11 6.45
C GLU A 645 15.24 -0.12 7.78
N ALA A 646 14.51 -0.27 8.88
CA ALA A 646 15.10 -0.58 10.19
C ALA A 646 15.74 -1.98 10.22
N ALA A 647 15.11 -2.98 9.61
CA ALA A 647 15.67 -4.34 9.47
C ALA A 647 16.95 -4.35 8.62
N LEU A 648 16.98 -3.65 7.48
CA LEU A 648 18.16 -3.57 6.62
C LEU A 648 19.32 -2.77 7.26
N LYS A 649 19.03 -1.78 8.10
CA LYS A 649 20.04 -1.05 8.89
C LYS A 649 20.57 -1.82 10.09
N LYS A 650 20.04 -3.02 10.35
CA LYS A 650 20.43 -3.89 11.47
C LYS A 650 21.39 -5.01 11.07
N ILE A 651 21.53 -5.23 9.76
CA ILE A 651 22.56 -6.05 9.08
C ILE A 651 23.81 -5.17 8.91
#